data_AF-A0A964NJ73-F1
#
_entry.id   AF-A0A964NJ73-F1
#
_cell.length_a   1.000
_cell.length_b   1.000
_cell.length_c   1.000
_cell.angle_alpha   90.00
_cell.angle_beta   90.00
_cell.angle_gamma   90.00
#
_symmetry.space_group_name_H-M   'P 1'
#
loop_
_entity.id
_entity.type
_entity.pdbx_description
1 polymer ?
#
loop_
_entity_poly.entity_id
_entity_poly.type
_entity_poly.pdbx_seq_one_letter_code
_entity_poly.pdbx_strand_id
1 'polypeptide(L)'
;MFTKILIANRGEIACRVIMTARWLGIKTVAVYSDADRGARHVALADEAVHIGPSAARDSYLVADKIIEAARRTGAQAIHPGYGFLSENAGFAEACAKAGVVFIGPPPAAIRAMGSKSEAKKIMEKARVPLVPGYHGDDQSPDLLAKEAAKIGYPVLIKAAAGGGGKGMRVVESAAKFAEALAGAKREAKAAFADDHVLIEKYLTRPRHIEIQVFADTHGSCLYLFERDCSIQRRHQKVIEEAPAPNMDPARRQAMGEAAVAAAKAIGYVGAGTVEFIADQNGTFFFMEMNTRLQVEHPVTEAITGQDLVAWQLTVAAGGRMPLTQDQLGITGHAVEVRLYAEDPARNFLPSTGKLVHLRLPEGGPHIRVDTGVREGDTVTPYYDPMIAKVIVNDVDRTSALRRMAKVLGTIQVVGVATNTALLKALCEHPAFVAGEFDTGFIERYRSELFPKPIPADDRLLAIATLARAMEWRDAAPAAGDPWSPWSQQNGFRLLDEGHDEVRWRDGEREVTVVVHRKRDGGLRLDLPSGPVDAEATKIEDGALRIVLAGDSFEARAVKHTALDGGTDYTLFTGGGGRRLRLVDPLDVTQYEASAASEGAVRSPLPGKIIDLKVRAGDSVSKGQPLLVLEAMKMEHTLTAPADGKVKSVRCTVGEQVAEGTELVEFE
;
A
#
# COMPACT_ATOMS: atom_id res chain seq x y z
N MET A 1 8.64 -6.24 33.48
CA MET A 1 8.44 -5.48 32.24
C MET A 1 9.79 -5.03 31.71
N PHE A 2 9.97 -4.95 30.39
CA PHE A 2 11.25 -4.50 29.80
C PHE A 2 11.51 -3.03 30.09
N THR A 3 12.78 -2.64 30.21
CA THR A 3 13.21 -1.24 30.33
C THR A 3 13.72 -0.68 29.00
N LYS A 4 14.22 -1.54 28.10
CA LYS A 4 14.67 -1.17 26.75
C LYS A 4 14.43 -2.29 25.75
N ILE A 5 13.85 -1.95 24.60
CA ILE A 5 13.64 -2.88 23.48
C ILE A 5 14.22 -2.33 22.17
N LEU A 6 14.60 -3.23 21.27
CA LEU A 6 14.97 -2.91 19.89
C LEU A 6 13.82 -3.27 18.95
N ILE A 7 13.54 -2.41 17.97
CA ILE A 7 12.53 -2.66 16.96
C ILE A 7 13.24 -3.05 15.66
N ALA A 8 13.17 -4.33 15.28
CA ALA A 8 13.83 -4.89 14.10
C ALA A 8 12.97 -4.70 12.83
N ASN A 9 12.50 -3.48 12.62
CA ASN A 9 11.65 -3.11 11.49
C ASN A 9 11.78 -1.62 11.15
N ARG A 10 11.03 -1.15 10.16
CA ARG A 10 11.02 0.24 9.68
C ARG A 10 9.59 0.74 9.44
N GLY A 11 9.49 1.98 8.97
CA GLY A 11 8.23 2.53 8.47
C GLY A 11 7.17 2.67 9.57
N GLU A 12 5.91 2.49 9.20
CA GLU A 12 4.79 2.75 10.11
C GLU A 12 4.80 1.81 11.31
N ILE A 13 5.09 0.52 11.12
CA ILE A 13 5.06 -0.47 12.21
C ILE A 13 6.14 -0.19 13.26
N ALA A 14 7.30 0.28 12.84
CA ALA A 14 8.32 0.69 13.80
C ALA A 14 7.82 1.87 14.63
N CYS A 15 7.16 2.85 14.00
CA CYS A 15 6.55 3.97 14.72
C CYS A 15 5.44 3.48 15.68
N ARG A 16 4.55 2.60 15.22
CA ARG A 16 3.47 1.98 15.99
C ARG A 16 3.97 1.32 17.27
N VAL A 17 5.06 0.54 17.17
CA VAL A 17 5.65 -0.14 18.33
C VAL A 17 6.34 0.84 19.26
N ILE A 18 7.08 1.81 18.72
CA ILE A 18 7.75 2.85 19.51
C ILE A 18 6.74 3.67 20.32
N MET A 19 5.60 4.04 19.73
CA MET A 19 4.55 4.80 20.41
C MET A 19 4.01 4.07 21.65
N THR A 20 3.69 2.77 21.53
CA THR A 20 3.25 1.97 22.68
C THR A 20 4.35 1.77 23.71
N ALA A 21 5.57 1.46 23.27
CA ALA A 21 6.69 1.29 24.19
C ALA A 21 6.93 2.57 25.01
N ARG A 22 6.87 3.75 24.38
CA ARG A 22 6.98 5.05 25.06
C ARG A 22 5.85 5.29 26.04
N TRP A 23 4.61 4.99 25.67
CA TRP A 23 3.47 5.11 26.57
C TRP A 23 3.62 4.23 27.82
N LEU A 24 4.24 3.06 27.67
CA LEU A 24 4.59 2.14 28.77
C LEU A 24 5.88 2.52 29.52
N GLY A 25 6.56 3.61 29.15
CA GLY A 25 7.82 4.03 29.78
C GLY A 25 9.04 3.18 29.42
N ILE A 26 9.00 2.45 28.30
CA ILE A 26 10.06 1.57 27.81
C ILE A 26 10.92 2.32 26.79
N LYS A 27 12.25 2.33 26.99
CA LYS A 27 13.19 2.92 26.02
C LYS A 27 13.22 2.13 24.72
N THR A 28 13.41 2.83 23.61
CA THR A 28 13.30 2.25 22.27
C THR A 28 14.57 2.46 21.46
N VAL A 29 14.97 1.41 20.75
CA VAL A 29 16.09 1.44 19.81
C VAL A 29 15.54 1.11 18.41
N ALA A 30 15.69 2.04 17.47
CA ALA A 30 15.43 1.79 16.06
C ALA A 30 16.69 1.25 15.36
N VAL A 31 16.50 0.47 14.30
CA VAL A 31 17.56 0.16 13.33
C VAL A 31 17.27 0.80 11.98
N TYR A 32 18.32 1.17 11.25
CA TYR A 32 18.16 1.85 9.96
C TYR A 32 19.23 1.49 8.93
N SER A 33 18.81 1.43 7.68
CA SER A 33 19.68 1.34 6.51
C SER A 33 20.14 2.73 6.04
N ASP A 34 21.03 2.80 5.04
CA ASP A 34 21.40 4.08 4.41
C ASP A 34 20.20 4.89 3.90
N ALA A 35 19.22 4.23 3.27
CA ALA A 35 18.00 4.88 2.77
C ALA A 35 17.09 5.42 3.89
N ASP A 36 17.16 4.85 5.09
CA ASP A 36 16.28 5.19 6.21
C ASP A 36 16.92 6.15 7.22
N ARG A 37 18.10 6.70 6.94
CA ARG A 37 18.80 7.61 7.87
C ARG A 37 17.94 8.76 8.37
N GLY A 38 17.08 9.32 7.51
CA GLY A 38 16.15 10.41 7.85
C GLY A 38 14.73 9.95 8.19
N ALA A 39 14.47 8.63 8.24
CA ALA A 39 13.11 8.11 8.35
C ALA A 39 12.45 8.46 9.69
N ARG A 40 11.12 8.54 9.69
CA ARG A 40 10.31 8.90 10.86
C ARG A 40 10.61 8.06 12.10
N HIS A 41 10.76 6.74 11.95
CA HIS A 41 10.98 5.83 13.09
C HIS A 41 12.35 6.02 13.72
N VAL A 42 13.36 6.44 12.96
CA VAL A 42 14.70 6.78 13.46
C VAL A 42 14.63 8.01 14.35
N ALA A 43 13.95 9.05 13.89
CA ALA A 43 13.74 10.27 14.68
C ALA A 43 12.80 10.05 15.87
N LEU A 44 11.94 9.02 15.82
CA LEU A 44 11.00 8.71 16.90
C LEU A 44 11.63 7.84 17.99
N ALA A 45 12.65 7.01 17.73
CA ALA A 45 13.26 6.20 18.77
C ALA A 45 14.15 7.02 19.71
N ASP A 46 14.48 6.46 20.89
CA ASP A 46 15.40 7.11 21.84
C ASP A 46 16.87 6.91 21.43
N GLU A 47 17.17 5.80 20.77
CA GLU A 47 18.47 5.49 20.15
C GLU A 47 18.25 4.89 18.75
N ALA A 48 19.23 5.02 17.87
CA ALA A 48 19.18 4.42 16.54
C ALA A 48 20.53 3.85 16.10
N VAL A 49 20.52 2.66 15.49
CA VAL A 49 21.73 1.95 15.03
C VAL A 49 21.69 1.71 13.53
N HIS A 50 22.76 2.10 12.84
CA HIS A 50 22.93 1.80 11.41
C HIS A 50 23.25 0.32 11.20
N ILE A 51 22.56 -0.31 10.25
CA ILE A 51 22.67 -1.74 9.93
C ILE A 51 23.09 -2.00 8.47
N GLY A 52 23.55 -0.97 7.75
CA GLY A 52 24.18 -1.12 6.43
C GLY A 52 23.35 -0.59 5.26
N PRO A 53 23.57 -1.14 4.05
CA PRO A 53 23.04 -0.57 2.81
C PRO A 53 21.51 -0.59 2.68
N SER A 54 20.98 0.19 1.74
CA SER A 54 19.55 0.36 1.49
C SER A 54 18.80 -0.95 1.21
N ALA A 55 19.40 -1.90 0.49
CA ALA A 55 18.72 -3.16 0.19
C ALA A 55 18.46 -3.97 1.47
N ALA A 56 17.20 -4.38 1.70
CA ALA A 56 16.80 -5.10 2.92
C ALA A 56 17.60 -6.39 3.15
N ARG A 57 17.95 -7.12 2.09
CA ARG A 57 18.77 -8.34 2.15
C ARG A 57 20.16 -8.12 2.76
N ASP A 58 20.67 -6.89 2.63
CA ASP A 58 21.98 -6.47 3.11
C ASP A 58 21.89 -5.69 4.44
N SER A 59 20.67 -5.45 4.95
CA SER A 59 20.38 -4.71 6.18
C SER A 59 19.33 -5.41 7.05
N TYR A 60 18.03 -5.08 6.91
CA TYR A 60 16.93 -5.54 7.78
C TYR A 60 16.76 -7.07 7.86
N LEU A 61 17.21 -7.82 6.85
CA LEU A 61 17.16 -9.28 6.81
C LEU A 61 18.43 -9.95 7.34
N VAL A 62 19.45 -9.17 7.75
CA VAL A 62 20.71 -9.71 8.27
C VAL A 62 20.62 -9.85 9.78
N ALA A 63 20.18 -11.03 10.23
CA ALA A 63 19.98 -11.39 11.64
C ALA A 63 21.13 -10.96 12.57
N ASP A 64 22.38 -11.24 12.16
CA ASP A 64 23.57 -10.94 12.97
C ASP A 64 23.71 -9.45 13.27
N LYS A 65 23.40 -8.58 12.30
CA LYS A 65 23.47 -7.12 12.49
C LYS A 65 22.42 -6.62 13.48
N ILE A 66 21.23 -7.22 13.45
CA ILE A 66 20.14 -6.87 14.37
C ILE A 66 20.48 -7.30 15.81
N ILE A 67 20.98 -8.52 15.97
CA ILE A 67 21.38 -9.05 17.28
C ILE A 67 22.56 -8.26 17.85
N GLU A 68 23.53 -7.91 17.01
CA GLU A 68 24.66 -7.06 17.41
C GLU A 68 24.20 -5.66 17.83
N ALA A 69 23.24 -5.06 17.11
CA ALA A 69 22.65 -3.78 17.51
C ALA A 69 21.94 -3.88 18.88
N ALA A 70 21.20 -4.97 19.13
CA ALA A 70 20.53 -5.19 20.42
C ALA A 70 21.55 -5.32 21.56
N ARG A 71 22.64 -6.07 21.35
CA ARG A 71 23.74 -6.22 22.32
C ARG A 71 24.42 -4.90 22.62
N ARG A 72 24.83 -4.15 21.59
CA ARG A 72 25.53 -2.85 21.71
C ARG A 72 24.73 -1.81 22.48
N THR A 73 23.41 -1.84 22.37
CA THR A 73 22.50 -0.87 23.01
C THR A 73 21.93 -1.37 24.34
N GLY A 74 22.17 -2.62 24.69
CA GLY A 74 21.61 -3.25 25.89
C GLY A 74 20.09 -3.47 25.83
N ALA A 75 19.52 -3.62 24.64
CA ALA A 75 18.11 -3.97 24.49
C ALA A 75 17.85 -5.39 25.02
N GLN A 76 16.82 -5.52 25.86
CA GLN A 76 16.46 -6.79 26.52
C GLN A 76 15.60 -7.69 25.63
N ALA A 77 14.91 -7.08 24.67
CA ALA A 77 14.03 -7.77 23.75
C ALA A 77 14.05 -7.13 22.37
N ILE A 78 13.72 -7.92 21.34
CA ILE A 78 13.57 -7.48 19.96
C ILE A 78 12.10 -7.65 19.54
N HIS A 79 11.47 -6.57 19.14
CA HIS A 79 10.16 -6.59 18.50
C HIS A 79 10.35 -6.63 16.97
N PRO A 80 9.94 -7.71 16.29
CA PRO A 80 10.16 -7.83 14.85
C PRO A 80 9.13 -7.05 14.02
N GLY A 81 8.00 -6.65 14.60
CA GLY A 81 6.88 -6.09 13.85
C GLY A 81 6.26 -7.17 12.96
N TYR A 82 6.09 -6.86 11.68
CA TYR A 82 5.63 -7.82 10.66
C TYR A 82 6.54 -7.79 9.42
N GLY A 83 6.54 -8.87 8.65
CA GLY A 83 7.50 -9.04 7.56
C GLY A 83 8.95 -9.11 8.06
N PHE A 84 9.91 -8.99 7.14
CA PHE A 84 11.34 -9.17 7.43
C PHE A 84 11.63 -10.47 8.21
N LEU A 85 12.09 -10.37 9.45
CA LEU A 85 12.50 -11.49 10.29
C LEU A 85 11.40 -11.96 11.26
N SER A 86 10.18 -11.42 11.19
CA SER A 86 9.10 -11.74 12.14
C SER A 86 8.65 -13.20 12.13
N GLU A 87 8.78 -13.87 10.99
CA GLU A 87 8.37 -15.27 10.81
C GLU A 87 9.60 -16.16 10.52
N ASN A 88 10.79 -15.72 10.95
CA ASN A 88 12.03 -16.48 10.78
C ASN A 88 12.39 -17.21 12.07
N ALA A 89 12.16 -18.53 12.10
CA ALA A 89 12.45 -19.36 13.26
C ALA A 89 13.94 -19.34 13.66
N GLY A 90 14.85 -19.30 12.67
CA GLY A 90 16.29 -19.23 12.93
C GLY A 90 16.71 -17.92 13.60
N PHE A 91 16.06 -16.81 13.25
CA PHE A 91 16.26 -15.53 13.93
C PHE A 91 15.78 -15.56 15.39
N ALA A 92 14.58 -16.09 15.64
CA ALA A 92 14.07 -16.25 17.00
C ALA A 92 14.98 -17.14 17.87
N GLU A 93 15.55 -18.21 17.32
CA GLU A 93 16.57 -19.03 18.00
C GLU A 93 17.86 -18.26 18.26
N ALA A 94 18.33 -17.47 17.29
CA ALA A 94 19.53 -16.67 17.43
C ALA A 94 19.38 -15.58 18.50
N CYS A 95 18.20 -14.95 18.62
CA CYS A 95 17.86 -14.05 19.71
C CYS A 95 17.98 -14.75 21.08
N ALA A 96 17.38 -15.94 21.23
CA ALA A 96 17.45 -16.71 22.46
C ALA A 96 18.90 -17.09 22.83
N LYS A 97 19.70 -17.56 21.86
CA LYS A 97 21.15 -17.83 22.03
C LYS A 97 21.94 -16.58 22.44
N ALA A 98 21.48 -15.40 22.02
CA ALA A 98 22.09 -14.12 22.37
C ALA A 98 21.61 -13.54 23.71
N GLY A 99 20.68 -14.21 24.41
CA GLY A 99 20.11 -13.73 25.66
C GLY A 99 19.13 -12.55 25.48
N VAL A 100 18.57 -12.38 24.28
CA VAL A 100 17.61 -11.32 23.96
C VAL A 100 16.25 -11.95 23.69
N VAL A 101 15.20 -11.45 24.33
CA VAL A 101 13.85 -12.00 24.17
C VAL A 101 13.31 -11.64 22.78
N PHE A 102 12.87 -12.63 22.02
CA PHE A 102 12.09 -12.41 20.80
C PHE A 102 10.63 -12.14 21.16
N ILE A 103 10.09 -10.96 20.83
CA ILE A 103 8.69 -10.60 21.11
C ILE A 103 7.81 -11.17 20.00
N GLY A 104 7.45 -12.44 20.16
CA GLY A 104 6.66 -13.20 19.20
C GLY A 104 6.55 -14.67 19.60
N PRO A 105 6.04 -15.52 18.70
CA PRO A 105 5.89 -16.95 18.97
C PRO A 105 7.24 -17.68 19.07
N PRO A 106 7.26 -18.85 19.73
CA PRO A 106 8.47 -19.65 19.84
C PRO A 106 8.91 -20.20 18.46
N PRO A 107 10.21 -20.45 18.24
CA PRO A 107 10.73 -20.95 16.95
C PRO A 107 10.05 -22.22 16.43
N ALA A 108 9.63 -23.12 17.34
CA ALA A 108 8.92 -24.34 16.98
C ALA A 108 7.55 -24.05 16.36
N ALA A 109 6.80 -23.09 16.90
CA ALA A 109 5.50 -22.69 16.36
C ALA A 109 5.64 -22.02 14.99
N ILE A 110 6.68 -21.18 14.81
CA ILE A 110 7.00 -20.57 13.51
C ILE A 110 7.29 -21.65 12.46
N ARG A 111 8.12 -22.66 12.79
CA ARG A 111 8.41 -23.77 11.87
C ARG A 111 7.16 -24.59 11.52
N ALA A 112 6.34 -24.91 12.51
CA ALA A 112 5.13 -25.70 12.33
C ALA A 112 4.15 -25.09 11.31
N MET A 113 4.15 -23.76 11.17
CA MET A 113 3.30 -23.03 10.21
C MET A 113 4.04 -22.62 8.93
N GLY A 114 5.33 -22.91 8.79
CA GLY A 114 6.12 -22.56 7.61
C GLY A 114 5.87 -23.44 6.38
N SER A 115 5.41 -24.69 6.59
CA SER A 115 5.06 -25.63 5.53
C SER A 115 3.55 -25.86 5.48
N LYS A 116 2.92 -25.67 4.30
CA LYS A 116 1.46 -25.83 4.15
C LYS A 116 1.01 -27.26 4.42
N SER A 117 1.80 -28.25 4.01
CA SER A 117 1.45 -29.66 4.21
C SER A 117 1.55 -30.06 5.69
N GLU A 118 2.57 -29.60 6.39
CA GLU A 118 2.74 -29.84 7.83
C GLU A 118 1.68 -29.11 8.64
N ALA A 119 1.44 -27.83 8.34
CA ALA A 119 0.40 -27.03 8.97
C ALA A 119 -0.97 -27.71 8.85
N LYS A 120 -1.34 -28.21 7.66
CA LYS A 120 -2.59 -28.96 7.46
C LYS A 120 -2.68 -30.23 8.31
N LYS A 121 -1.62 -31.04 8.38
CA LYS A 121 -1.60 -32.25 9.24
C LYS A 121 -1.81 -31.90 10.71
N ILE A 122 -1.26 -30.78 11.18
CA ILE A 122 -1.46 -30.29 12.55
C ILE A 122 -2.91 -29.83 12.75
N MET A 123 -3.43 -29.03 11.82
CA MET A 123 -4.80 -28.49 11.87
C MET A 123 -5.86 -29.59 11.80
N GLU A 124 -5.65 -30.62 11.00
CA GLU A 124 -6.54 -31.79 10.93
C GLU A 124 -6.61 -32.51 12.29
N LYS A 125 -5.45 -32.77 12.92
CA LYS A 125 -5.38 -33.37 14.27
C LYS A 125 -6.04 -32.47 15.32
N ALA A 126 -5.92 -31.15 15.17
CA ALA A 126 -6.56 -30.16 16.03
C ALA A 126 -8.06 -29.98 15.74
N ARG A 127 -8.63 -30.74 14.77
CA ARG A 127 -10.03 -30.67 14.34
C ARG A 127 -10.43 -29.27 13.82
N VAL A 128 -9.48 -28.53 13.29
CA VAL A 128 -9.74 -27.25 12.62
C VAL A 128 -10.27 -27.56 11.21
N PRO A 129 -11.40 -26.97 10.78
CA PRO A 129 -11.97 -27.24 9.46
C PRO A 129 -10.96 -26.94 8.34
N LEU A 130 -10.67 -27.91 7.47
CA LEU A 130 -9.77 -27.76 6.32
C LEU A 130 -10.55 -27.73 5.02
N VAL A 131 -10.04 -27.01 4.02
CA VAL A 131 -10.60 -27.05 2.66
C VAL A 131 -10.51 -28.50 2.16
N PRO A 132 -11.62 -29.09 1.67
CA PRO A 132 -11.59 -30.43 1.08
C PRO A 132 -10.51 -30.50 0.00
N GLY A 133 -9.63 -31.48 0.11
CA GLY A 133 -8.45 -31.51 -0.75
C GLY A 133 -7.54 -32.70 -0.52
N TYR A 134 -6.62 -32.90 -1.45
CA TYR A 134 -5.55 -33.88 -1.37
C TYR A 134 -4.21 -33.18 -1.10
N HIS A 135 -3.50 -33.69 -0.10
CA HIS A 135 -2.21 -33.16 0.37
C HIS A 135 -1.26 -34.29 0.80
N GLY A 136 -1.45 -35.48 0.23
CA GLY A 136 -0.62 -36.66 0.48
C GLY A 136 0.68 -36.65 -0.31
N ASP A 137 1.52 -37.64 -0.02
CA ASP A 137 2.88 -37.75 -0.57
C ASP A 137 2.91 -38.39 -1.97
N ASP A 138 1.84 -39.07 -2.41
CA ASP A 138 1.75 -39.62 -3.76
C ASP A 138 1.39 -38.52 -4.77
N GLN A 139 2.37 -38.19 -5.60
CA GLN A 139 2.31 -37.11 -6.58
C GLN A 139 2.09 -37.61 -8.01
N SER A 140 1.62 -38.85 -8.19
CA SER A 140 1.33 -39.41 -9.51
C SER A 140 0.17 -38.66 -10.20
N PRO A 141 0.32 -38.27 -11.48
CA PRO A 141 -0.70 -37.50 -12.20
C PRO A 141 -2.09 -38.15 -12.20
N ASP A 142 -2.14 -39.48 -12.32
CA ASP A 142 -3.39 -40.24 -12.34
C ASP A 142 -4.12 -40.21 -11.00
N LEU A 143 -3.41 -40.34 -9.88
CA LEU A 143 -4.02 -40.22 -8.56
C LEU A 143 -4.51 -38.80 -8.33
N LEU A 144 -3.68 -37.80 -8.65
CA LEU A 144 -4.03 -36.39 -8.54
C LEU A 144 -5.30 -36.05 -9.36
N ALA A 145 -5.43 -36.59 -10.57
CA ALA A 145 -6.64 -36.42 -11.38
C ALA A 145 -7.88 -37.10 -10.77
N LYS A 146 -7.72 -38.30 -10.18
CA LYS A 146 -8.80 -39.01 -9.46
C LYS A 146 -9.25 -38.24 -8.22
N GLU A 147 -8.31 -37.72 -7.44
CA GLU A 147 -8.62 -36.91 -6.26
C GLU A 147 -9.30 -35.59 -6.64
N ALA A 148 -8.84 -34.92 -7.71
CA ALA A 148 -9.52 -33.74 -8.25
C ALA A 148 -10.97 -34.04 -8.66
N ALA A 149 -11.22 -35.18 -9.31
CA ALA A 149 -12.56 -35.61 -9.68
C ALA A 149 -13.44 -35.92 -8.44
N LYS A 150 -12.87 -36.53 -7.40
CA LYS A 150 -13.54 -36.82 -6.12
C LYS A 150 -13.89 -35.56 -5.34
N ILE A 151 -13.01 -34.57 -5.31
CA ILE A 151 -13.25 -33.24 -4.71
C ILE A 151 -14.35 -32.49 -5.48
N GLY A 152 -14.39 -32.70 -6.80
CA GLY A 152 -15.33 -32.07 -7.72
C GLY A 152 -14.85 -30.70 -8.19
N TYR A 153 -14.95 -30.46 -9.50
CA TYR A 153 -14.53 -29.21 -10.13
C TYR A 153 -15.48 -28.02 -9.79
N PRO A 154 -15.02 -26.76 -9.81
CA PRO A 154 -13.62 -26.36 -10.00
C PRO A 154 -12.73 -26.72 -8.80
N VAL A 155 -11.47 -27.04 -9.08
CA VAL A 155 -10.42 -27.29 -8.08
C VAL A 155 -9.25 -26.32 -8.26
N LEU A 156 -8.44 -26.15 -7.24
CA LEU A 156 -7.26 -25.32 -7.24
C LEU A 156 -6.02 -26.19 -6.98
N ILE A 157 -5.08 -26.17 -7.92
CA ILE A 157 -3.76 -26.76 -7.74
C ILE A 157 -2.88 -25.71 -7.09
N LYS A 158 -2.18 -26.04 -6.01
CA LYS A 158 -1.23 -25.15 -5.32
C LYS A 158 0.11 -25.84 -5.13
N ALA A 159 1.21 -25.09 -5.17
CA ALA A 159 2.50 -25.60 -4.70
C ALA A 159 2.43 -25.91 -3.18
N ALA A 160 3.04 -27.02 -2.77
CA ALA A 160 3.12 -27.42 -1.36
C ALA A 160 4.07 -26.51 -0.56
N ALA A 161 5.18 -26.11 -1.18
CA ALA A 161 6.11 -25.13 -0.65
C ALA A 161 5.78 -23.70 -1.10
N GLY A 162 6.17 -22.71 -0.30
CA GLY A 162 6.12 -21.29 -0.64
C GLY A 162 4.75 -20.60 -0.44
N GLY A 163 4.72 -19.30 -0.70
CA GLY A 163 3.56 -18.41 -0.49
C GLY A 163 3.33 -17.43 -1.66
N GLY A 164 2.33 -16.56 -1.55
CA GLY A 164 2.11 -15.45 -2.50
C GLY A 164 1.51 -15.83 -3.86
N GLY A 165 0.76 -16.94 -3.95
CA GLY A 165 0.00 -17.30 -5.15
C GLY A 165 0.81 -17.89 -6.33
N LYS A 166 2.13 -17.97 -6.23
CA LYS A 166 3.00 -18.59 -7.25
C LYS A 166 2.73 -20.11 -7.34
N GLY A 167 2.58 -20.63 -8.55
CA GLY A 167 2.24 -22.03 -8.81
C GLY A 167 0.78 -22.40 -8.50
N MET A 168 -0.11 -21.42 -8.37
CA MET A 168 -1.55 -21.66 -8.18
C MET A 168 -2.30 -21.65 -9.51
N ARG A 169 -3.12 -22.68 -9.77
CA ARG A 169 -3.94 -22.76 -10.99
C ARG A 169 -5.34 -23.27 -10.69
N VAL A 170 -6.35 -22.50 -11.11
CA VAL A 170 -7.74 -22.93 -11.07
C VAL A 170 -8.01 -23.85 -12.25
N VAL A 171 -8.60 -25.00 -11.99
CA VAL A 171 -8.98 -25.98 -12.99
C VAL A 171 -10.48 -26.16 -12.95
N GLU A 172 -11.15 -25.84 -14.04
CA GLU A 172 -12.61 -25.84 -14.13
C GLU A 172 -13.20 -27.20 -14.54
N SER A 173 -12.40 -28.08 -15.14
CA SER A 173 -12.86 -29.37 -15.63
C SER A 173 -11.74 -30.39 -15.73
N ALA A 174 -12.10 -31.68 -15.75
CA ALA A 174 -11.16 -32.79 -15.88
C ALA A 174 -10.28 -32.71 -17.14
N ALA A 175 -10.85 -32.23 -18.25
CA ALA A 175 -10.11 -32.09 -19.51
C ALA A 175 -8.92 -31.12 -19.43
N LYS A 176 -9.02 -30.08 -18.58
CA LYS A 176 -7.96 -29.08 -18.40
C LYS A 176 -6.93 -29.48 -17.32
N PHE A 177 -7.16 -30.56 -16.58
CA PHE A 177 -6.38 -30.87 -15.37
C PHE A 177 -4.93 -31.25 -15.66
N ALA A 178 -4.68 -32.11 -16.64
CA ALA A 178 -3.34 -32.61 -16.94
C ALA A 178 -2.38 -31.46 -17.35
N GLU A 179 -2.84 -30.56 -18.21
CA GLU A 179 -2.06 -29.38 -18.64
C GLU A 179 -1.79 -28.43 -17.47
N ALA A 180 -2.82 -28.13 -16.68
CA ALA A 180 -2.70 -27.27 -15.51
C ALA A 180 -1.74 -27.84 -14.46
N LEU A 181 -1.79 -29.15 -14.21
CA LEU A 181 -0.89 -29.83 -13.28
C LEU A 181 0.57 -29.73 -13.75
N ALA A 182 0.84 -29.99 -15.02
CA ALA A 182 2.20 -29.87 -15.57
C ALA A 182 2.71 -28.42 -15.54
N GLY A 183 1.82 -27.44 -15.73
CA GLY A 183 2.14 -26.02 -15.54
C GLY A 183 2.49 -25.69 -14.09
N ALA A 184 1.65 -26.09 -13.14
CA ALA A 184 1.83 -25.83 -11.71
C ALA A 184 3.12 -26.46 -11.17
N LYS A 185 3.43 -27.71 -11.53
CA LYS A 185 4.68 -28.39 -11.10
C LYS A 185 5.93 -27.70 -11.63
N ARG A 186 5.94 -27.26 -12.89
CA ARG A 186 7.07 -26.52 -13.48
C ARG A 186 7.31 -25.20 -12.75
N GLU A 187 6.24 -24.47 -12.46
CA GLU A 187 6.29 -23.20 -11.76
C GLU A 187 6.75 -23.35 -10.30
N ALA A 188 6.20 -24.35 -9.60
CA ALA A 188 6.61 -24.70 -8.24
C ALA A 188 8.10 -25.07 -8.18
N LYS A 189 8.57 -25.93 -9.10
CA LYS A 189 9.98 -26.33 -9.19
C LYS A 189 10.90 -25.14 -9.47
N ALA A 190 10.50 -24.24 -10.37
CA ALA A 190 11.28 -23.05 -10.69
C ALA A 190 11.34 -22.06 -9.52
N ALA A 191 10.24 -21.91 -8.78
CA ALA A 191 10.15 -20.93 -7.70
C ALA A 191 10.72 -21.44 -6.35
N PHE A 192 10.57 -22.73 -6.06
CA PHE A 192 10.77 -23.29 -4.73
C PHE A 192 11.68 -24.52 -4.69
N ALA A 193 12.21 -24.95 -5.85
CA ALA A 193 12.96 -26.21 -5.99
C ALA A 193 12.19 -27.45 -5.50
N ASP A 194 10.86 -27.37 -5.47
CA ASP A 194 9.93 -28.40 -5.02
C ASP A 194 8.76 -28.48 -6.02
N ASP A 195 8.51 -29.66 -6.59
CA ASP A 195 7.42 -29.90 -7.55
C ASP A 195 6.19 -30.57 -6.93
N HIS A 196 6.16 -30.71 -5.60
CA HIS A 196 5.03 -31.22 -4.85
C HIS A 196 3.86 -30.22 -4.89
N VAL A 197 2.66 -30.72 -5.20
CA VAL A 197 1.44 -29.93 -5.26
C VAL A 197 0.34 -30.46 -4.34
N LEU A 198 -0.57 -29.56 -4.01
CA LEU A 198 -1.81 -29.79 -3.27
C LEU A 198 -2.99 -29.57 -4.21
N ILE A 199 -4.06 -30.34 -4.05
CA ILE A 199 -5.33 -30.13 -4.76
C ILE A 199 -6.37 -29.74 -3.72
N GLU A 200 -7.05 -28.63 -3.94
CA GLU A 200 -8.08 -28.14 -3.02
C GLU A 200 -9.36 -27.82 -3.79
N LYS A 201 -10.50 -27.88 -3.10
CA LYS A 201 -11.74 -27.34 -3.62
C LYS A 201 -11.57 -25.84 -3.88
N TYR A 202 -11.92 -25.39 -5.09
CA TYR A 202 -11.93 -23.96 -5.39
C TYR A 202 -13.27 -23.36 -4.97
N LEU A 203 -13.21 -22.31 -4.13
CA LEU A 203 -14.37 -21.53 -3.73
C LEU A 203 -14.54 -20.36 -4.71
N THR A 204 -15.75 -20.19 -5.24
CA THR A 204 -16.01 -19.24 -6.35
C THR A 204 -16.21 -17.80 -5.89
N ARG A 205 -16.87 -17.59 -4.75
CA ARG A 205 -17.10 -16.27 -4.15
C ARG A 205 -16.63 -16.20 -2.70
N PRO A 206 -15.35 -16.49 -2.43
CA PRO A 206 -14.91 -16.61 -1.06
C PRO A 206 -14.68 -15.25 -0.42
N ARG A 207 -14.99 -15.17 0.86
CA ARG A 207 -14.56 -14.11 1.77
C ARG A 207 -13.28 -14.53 2.48
N HIS A 208 -12.35 -13.61 2.61
CA HIS A 208 -11.14 -13.80 3.40
C HIS A 208 -11.41 -13.25 4.80
N ILE A 209 -11.62 -14.15 5.77
CA ILE A 209 -11.95 -13.80 7.15
C ILE A 209 -10.87 -14.35 8.06
N GLU A 210 -10.33 -13.53 8.95
CA GLU A 210 -9.23 -13.92 9.80
C GLU A 210 -9.53 -13.64 11.27
N ILE A 211 -8.96 -14.44 12.16
CA ILE A 211 -9.18 -14.34 13.60
C ILE A 211 -7.88 -13.90 14.28
N GLN A 212 -7.95 -12.81 15.04
CA GLN A 212 -6.86 -12.43 15.93
C GLN A 212 -6.78 -13.42 17.09
N VAL A 213 -5.64 -14.06 17.29
CA VAL A 213 -5.37 -14.88 18.49
C VAL A 213 -4.27 -14.27 19.33
N PHE A 214 -4.33 -14.54 20.63
CA PHE A 214 -3.32 -14.11 21.59
C PHE A 214 -3.10 -15.20 22.63
N ALA A 215 -1.85 -15.57 22.87
CA ALA A 215 -1.50 -16.57 23.86
C ALA A 215 -0.36 -16.12 24.79
N ASP A 216 -0.37 -16.58 26.04
CA ASP A 216 0.70 -16.39 27.00
C ASP A 216 1.45 -17.70 27.31
N THR A 217 2.55 -17.60 28.05
CA THR A 217 3.33 -18.77 28.50
C THR A 217 2.71 -19.48 29.72
N HIS A 218 1.55 -19.04 30.19
CA HIS A 218 0.84 -19.60 31.35
C HIS A 218 -0.34 -20.50 30.94
N GLY A 219 -0.53 -20.71 29.62
CA GLY A 219 -1.56 -21.59 29.06
C GLY A 219 -2.83 -20.86 28.63
N SER A 220 -2.91 -19.53 28.79
CA SER A 220 -4.03 -18.75 28.29
C SER A 220 -3.89 -18.58 26.78
N CYS A 221 -4.99 -18.78 26.05
CA CYS A 221 -5.07 -18.48 24.62
C CYS A 221 -6.50 -18.02 24.30
N LEU A 222 -6.62 -16.82 23.75
CA LEU A 222 -7.85 -16.09 23.52
C LEU A 222 -7.96 -15.73 22.03
N TYR A 223 -9.16 -15.42 21.56
CA TYR A 223 -9.39 -14.75 20.29
C TYR A 223 -10.01 -13.36 20.48
N LEU A 224 -9.53 -12.37 19.71
CA LEU A 224 -10.00 -10.99 19.72
C LEU A 224 -10.84 -10.72 18.45
N PHE A 225 -11.80 -11.60 18.24
CA PHE A 225 -12.77 -11.58 17.13
C PHE A 225 -12.12 -11.63 15.74
N GLU A 226 -12.96 -11.47 14.73
CA GLU A 226 -12.62 -11.58 13.33
C GLU A 226 -12.42 -10.24 12.62
N ARG A 227 -11.66 -10.29 11.53
CA ARG A 227 -11.55 -9.24 10.52
C ARG A 227 -11.94 -9.82 9.17
N ASP A 228 -12.54 -9.00 8.32
CA ASP A 228 -12.74 -9.30 6.91
C ASP A 228 -11.76 -8.51 6.06
N CYS A 229 -10.95 -9.22 5.28
CA CYS A 229 -9.91 -8.68 4.40
C CYS A 229 -10.17 -9.04 2.93
N SER A 230 -11.43 -9.29 2.57
CA SER A 230 -11.81 -9.75 1.23
C SER A 230 -11.55 -8.71 0.15
N ILE A 231 -11.55 -7.42 0.47
CA ILE A 231 -11.23 -6.37 -0.50
C ILE A 231 -9.71 -6.33 -0.69
N GLN A 232 -9.27 -7.06 -1.70
CA GLN A 232 -7.86 -7.25 -2.03
C GLN A 232 -7.60 -7.11 -3.53
N ARG A 233 -6.36 -6.78 -3.89
CA ARG A 233 -5.86 -6.73 -5.26
C ARG A 233 -4.72 -7.73 -5.42
N ARG A 234 -4.85 -8.73 -6.29
CA ARG A 234 -3.78 -9.73 -6.55
C ARG A 234 -3.18 -10.28 -5.24
N HIS A 235 -4.04 -10.62 -4.29
CA HIS A 235 -3.68 -11.09 -2.94
C HIS A 235 -3.06 -10.05 -1.99
N GLN A 236 -2.95 -8.79 -2.39
CA GLN A 236 -2.63 -7.67 -1.49
C GLN A 236 -3.91 -7.12 -0.85
N LYS A 237 -4.02 -7.17 0.48
CA LYS A 237 -5.16 -6.58 1.21
C LYS A 237 -5.17 -5.05 1.03
N VAL A 238 -6.35 -4.48 0.79
CA VAL A 238 -6.56 -3.05 0.47
C VAL A 238 -7.46 -2.37 1.50
N ILE A 239 -8.58 -3.02 1.83
CA ILE A 239 -9.52 -2.59 2.88
C ILE A 239 -9.77 -3.77 3.80
N GLU A 240 -9.70 -3.50 5.10
CA GLU A 240 -9.94 -4.44 6.17
C GLU A 240 -11.00 -3.89 7.11
N GLU A 241 -11.88 -4.74 7.62
CA GLU A 241 -12.91 -4.30 8.55
C GLU A 241 -13.15 -5.29 9.68
N ALA A 242 -13.52 -4.76 10.85
CA ALA A 242 -13.83 -5.55 12.03
C ALA A 242 -15.07 -4.97 12.74
N PRO A 243 -16.02 -5.80 13.18
CA PRO A 243 -16.16 -7.23 12.87
C PRO A 243 -16.42 -7.49 11.38
N ALA A 244 -16.42 -8.76 10.96
CA ALA A 244 -16.80 -9.10 9.59
C ALA A 244 -18.31 -8.85 9.38
N PRO A 245 -18.73 -8.20 8.27
CA PRO A 245 -20.14 -7.94 8.02
C PRO A 245 -20.93 -9.24 7.86
N ASN A 246 -22.20 -9.23 8.28
CA ASN A 246 -23.11 -10.38 8.21
C ASN A 246 -22.58 -11.65 8.92
N MET A 247 -21.75 -11.48 9.96
CA MET A 247 -21.23 -12.56 10.79
C MET A 247 -22.13 -12.78 12.01
N ASP A 248 -22.83 -13.91 12.05
CA ASP A 248 -23.66 -14.28 13.19
C ASP A 248 -22.80 -14.71 14.41
N PRO A 249 -23.32 -14.59 15.64
CA PRO A 249 -22.57 -14.90 16.85
C PRO A 249 -22.08 -16.35 16.95
N ALA A 250 -22.87 -17.33 16.48
CA ALA A 250 -22.52 -18.75 16.59
C ALA A 250 -21.36 -19.10 15.66
N ARG A 251 -21.39 -18.59 14.42
CA ARG A 251 -20.27 -18.73 13.48
C ARG A 251 -19.02 -18.02 13.98
N ARG A 252 -19.13 -16.80 14.52
CA ARG A 252 -18.02 -16.09 15.15
C ARG A 252 -17.37 -16.90 16.25
N GLN A 253 -18.17 -17.46 17.15
CA GLN A 253 -17.67 -18.33 18.21
C GLN A 253 -16.97 -19.57 17.65
N ALA A 254 -17.58 -20.26 16.69
CA ALA A 254 -16.99 -21.45 16.07
C ALA A 254 -15.64 -21.17 15.40
N MET A 255 -15.52 -20.05 14.68
CA MET A 255 -14.26 -19.61 14.07
C MET A 255 -13.23 -19.22 15.13
N GLY A 256 -13.65 -18.51 16.18
CA GLY A 256 -12.79 -18.13 17.30
C GLY A 256 -12.21 -19.33 18.05
N GLU A 257 -13.06 -20.31 18.37
CA GLU A 257 -12.66 -21.55 19.03
C GLU A 257 -11.74 -22.40 18.14
N ALA A 258 -12.02 -22.48 16.84
CA ALA A 258 -11.14 -23.14 15.88
C ALA A 258 -9.76 -22.46 15.81
N ALA A 259 -9.71 -21.13 15.83
CA ALA A 259 -8.45 -20.38 15.83
C ALA A 259 -7.65 -20.59 17.13
N VAL A 260 -8.31 -20.62 18.29
CA VAL A 260 -7.66 -20.93 19.56
C VAL A 260 -7.16 -22.38 19.58
N ALA A 261 -7.92 -23.33 19.03
CA ALA A 261 -7.49 -24.71 18.89
C ALA A 261 -6.23 -24.83 18.01
N ALA A 262 -6.20 -24.11 16.88
CA ALA A 262 -5.03 -24.01 16.00
C ALA A 262 -3.79 -23.49 16.73
N ALA A 263 -3.94 -22.37 17.46
CA ALA A 263 -2.85 -21.77 18.21
C ALA A 263 -2.33 -22.67 19.33
N LYS A 264 -3.23 -23.32 20.08
CA LYS A 264 -2.85 -24.28 21.14
C LYS A 264 -2.11 -25.51 20.58
N ALA A 265 -2.52 -26.00 19.41
CA ALA A 265 -1.91 -27.19 18.79
C ALA A 265 -0.42 -27.03 18.47
N ILE A 266 0.07 -25.79 18.32
CA ILE A 266 1.48 -25.48 18.06
C ILE A 266 2.21 -24.84 19.25
N GLY A 267 1.57 -24.74 20.42
CA GLY A 267 2.15 -24.06 21.58
C GLY A 267 2.46 -22.59 21.29
N TYR A 268 1.54 -21.89 20.61
CA TYR A 268 1.72 -20.51 20.19
C TYR A 268 1.84 -19.54 21.38
N VAL A 269 2.57 -18.44 21.21
CA VAL A 269 2.73 -17.36 22.21
C VAL A 269 2.74 -16.00 21.49
N GLY A 270 2.20 -14.97 22.15
CA GLY A 270 2.10 -13.62 21.61
C GLY A 270 0.90 -13.46 20.67
N ALA A 271 0.97 -12.45 19.81
CA ALA A 271 -0.05 -12.16 18.81
C ALA A 271 0.12 -13.06 17.58
N GLY A 272 -0.97 -13.60 17.06
CA GLY A 272 -1.01 -14.35 15.80
C GLY A 272 -2.33 -14.14 15.09
N THR A 273 -2.41 -14.55 13.83
CA THR A 273 -3.67 -14.49 13.09
C THR A 273 -3.89 -15.80 12.36
N VAL A 274 -5.08 -16.37 12.53
CA VAL A 274 -5.52 -17.57 11.80
C VAL A 274 -6.41 -17.10 10.65
N GLU A 275 -5.95 -17.28 9.42
CA GLU A 275 -6.67 -16.89 8.23
C GLU A 275 -7.61 -18.02 7.78
N PHE A 276 -8.87 -17.69 7.55
CA PHE A 276 -9.88 -18.59 7.01
C PHE A 276 -10.38 -18.09 5.66
N ILE A 277 -10.70 -19.06 4.80
CA ILE A 277 -11.47 -18.83 3.61
C ILE A 277 -12.92 -19.24 3.89
N ALA A 278 -13.84 -18.31 3.71
CA ALA A 278 -15.25 -18.44 4.03
C ALA A 278 -16.09 -18.45 2.76
N ASP A 279 -17.01 -19.41 2.65
CA ASP A 279 -18.05 -19.37 1.61
C ASP A 279 -19.22 -18.49 2.06
N GLN A 280 -20.03 -18.05 1.10
CA GLN A 280 -21.19 -17.18 1.31
C GLN A 280 -22.26 -17.86 2.18
N ASN A 281 -22.31 -19.19 2.18
CA ASN A 281 -23.28 -19.98 2.95
C ASN A 281 -22.94 -20.15 4.44
N GLY A 282 -21.83 -19.59 4.93
CA GLY A 282 -21.43 -19.75 6.33
C GLY A 282 -20.27 -20.73 6.57
N THR A 283 -19.98 -21.62 5.62
CA THR A 283 -18.88 -22.58 5.77
C THR A 283 -17.55 -21.85 5.77
N PHE A 284 -16.61 -22.28 6.61
CA PHE A 284 -15.27 -21.70 6.69
C PHE A 284 -14.22 -22.79 6.78
N PHE A 285 -13.03 -22.48 6.27
CA PHE A 285 -11.92 -23.42 6.21
C PHE A 285 -10.61 -22.70 6.49
N PHE A 286 -9.74 -23.32 7.27
CA PHE A 286 -8.40 -22.83 7.55
C PHE A 286 -7.60 -22.72 6.25
N MET A 287 -6.94 -21.58 6.09
CA MET A 287 -6.05 -21.30 4.98
C MET A 287 -4.60 -21.35 5.43
N GLU A 288 -4.23 -20.51 6.38
CA GLU A 288 -2.90 -20.45 6.99
C GLU A 288 -2.95 -19.74 8.34
N MET A 289 -1.82 -19.73 9.06
CA MET A 289 -1.65 -18.95 10.28
C MET A 289 -0.39 -18.09 10.15
N ASN A 290 -0.55 -16.78 10.26
CA ASN A 290 0.58 -15.86 10.28
C ASN A 290 1.09 -15.73 11.71
N THR A 291 2.38 -16.01 11.86
CA THR A 291 3.01 -16.18 13.18
C THR A 291 3.58 -14.85 13.70
N ARG A 292 2.77 -13.80 13.61
CA ARG A 292 3.14 -12.41 13.87
C ARG A 292 1.91 -11.53 14.13
N LEU A 293 2.16 -10.28 14.53
CA LEU A 293 1.15 -9.22 14.46
C LEU A 293 0.76 -8.98 13.00
N GLN A 294 -0.53 -8.82 12.71
CA GLN A 294 -1.00 -8.46 11.37
C GLN A 294 -0.93 -6.94 11.14
N VAL A 295 -0.86 -6.52 9.87
CA VAL A 295 -0.78 -5.10 9.50
C VAL A 295 -2.05 -4.38 9.96
N GLU A 296 -3.18 -5.04 9.72
CA GLU A 296 -4.57 -4.69 9.98
C GLU A 296 -5.04 -4.97 11.42
N HIS A 297 -4.12 -5.22 12.35
CA HIS A 297 -4.48 -5.29 13.77
C HIS A 297 -5.21 -4.04 14.31
N PRO A 298 -5.03 -2.80 13.80
CA PRO A 298 -5.71 -1.63 14.35
C PRO A 298 -7.24 -1.70 14.27
N VAL A 299 -7.85 -2.39 13.31
CA VAL A 299 -9.33 -2.55 13.32
C VAL A 299 -9.79 -3.43 14.48
N THR A 300 -9.00 -4.45 14.86
CA THR A 300 -9.25 -5.24 16.07
C THR A 300 -9.09 -4.38 17.33
N GLU A 301 -8.03 -3.56 17.41
CA GLU A 301 -7.82 -2.64 18.53
C GLU A 301 -9.00 -1.65 18.66
N ALA A 302 -9.50 -1.14 17.53
CA ALA A 302 -10.55 -0.15 17.50
C ALA A 302 -11.92 -0.65 17.98
N ILE A 303 -12.24 -1.94 17.80
CA ILE A 303 -13.50 -2.53 18.31
C ILE A 303 -13.37 -3.14 19.71
N THR A 304 -12.16 -3.52 20.12
CA THR A 304 -11.93 -4.17 21.43
C THR A 304 -11.42 -3.20 22.50
N GLY A 305 -10.90 -2.04 22.10
CA GLY A 305 -10.24 -1.09 22.99
C GLY A 305 -8.89 -1.57 23.53
N GLN A 306 -8.31 -2.64 22.99
CA GLN A 306 -7.05 -3.22 23.47
C GLN A 306 -5.86 -2.74 22.62
N ASP A 307 -4.69 -2.57 23.25
CA ASP A 307 -3.41 -2.36 22.56
C ASP A 307 -2.68 -3.71 22.46
N LEU A 308 -2.65 -4.29 21.26
CA LEU A 308 -2.07 -5.61 21.03
C LEU A 308 -0.55 -5.59 21.18
N VAL A 309 0.11 -4.47 20.85
CA VAL A 309 1.56 -4.34 21.06
C VAL A 309 1.86 -4.30 22.56
N ALA A 310 1.03 -3.63 23.37
CA ALA A 310 1.19 -3.63 24.82
C ALA A 310 1.04 -5.04 25.41
N TRP A 311 0.07 -5.82 24.90
CA TRP A 311 -0.09 -7.22 25.26
C TRP A 311 1.12 -8.05 24.84
N GLN A 312 1.70 -7.81 23.65
CA GLN A 312 2.87 -8.55 23.17
C GLN A 312 4.07 -8.31 24.10
N LEU A 313 4.30 -7.06 24.50
CA LEU A 313 5.36 -6.69 25.43
C LEU A 313 5.14 -7.30 26.83
N THR A 314 3.90 -7.35 27.29
CA THR A 314 3.52 -7.95 28.58
C THR A 314 3.79 -9.45 28.59
N VAL A 315 3.31 -10.17 27.58
CA VAL A 315 3.52 -11.62 27.46
C VAL A 315 4.99 -11.97 27.29
N ALA A 316 5.69 -11.27 26.41
CA ALA A 316 7.12 -11.54 26.18
C ALA A 316 7.96 -11.29 27.44
N ALA A 317 7.51 -10.39 28.33
CA ALA A 317 8.12 -10.19 29.64
C ALA A 317 7.74 -11.25 30.70
N GLY A 318 7.04 -12.31 30.31
CA GLY A 318 6.56 -13.40 31.19
C GLY A 318 5.25 -13.10 31.92
N GLY A 319 4.55 -12.01 31.55
CA GLY A 319 3.25 -11.66 32.10
C GLY A 319 2.12 -12.59 31.64
N ARG A 320 0.99 -12.53 32.34
CA ARG A 320 -0.26 -13.21 31.98
C ARG A 320 -1.13 -12.33 31.07
N MET A 321 -2.08 -12.94 30.38
CA MET A 321 -3.16 -12.22 29.72
C MET A 321 -3.89 -11.27 30.70
N PRO A 322 -4.14 -10.00 30.30
CA PRO A 322 -4.81 -9.05 31.18
C PRO A 322 -6.33 -9.28 31.24
N LEU A 323 -6.90 -9.97 30.26
CA LEU A 323 -8.34 -10.27 30.16
C LEU A 323 -8.57 -11.76 29.88
N THR A 324 -9.75 -12.25 30.25
CA THR A 324 -10.28 -13.57 29.84
C THR A 324 -11.18 -13.43 28.61
N GLN A 325 -11.53 -14.55 27.97
CA GLN A 325 -12.34 -14.56 26.74
C GLN A 325 -13.73 -13.91 26.92
N ASP A 326 -14.34 -14.09 28.09
CA ASP A 326 -15.64 -13.54 28.46
C ASP A 326 -15.61 -12.04 28.81
N GLN A 327 -14.43 -11.48 29.06
CA GLN A 327 -14.23 -10.05 29.31
C GLN A 327 -14.02 -9.26 28.01
N LEU A 328 -13.81 -9.93 26.88
CA LEU A 328 -13.68 -9.30 25.57
C LEU A 328 -15.06 -8.99 24.98
N GLY A 329 -15.22 -7.78 24.44
CA GLY A 329 -16.44 -7.34 23.77
C GLY A 329 -16.15 -6.61 22.47
N ILE A 330 -17.16 -6.53 21.60
CA ILE A 330 -17.14 -5.75 20.36
C ILE A 330 -17.90 -4.45 20.61
N THR A 331 -17.25 -3.32 20.36
CA THR A 331 -17.89 -2.00 20.35
C THR A 331 -17.83 -1.39 18.96
N GLY A 332 -19.00 -1.14 18.37
CA GLY A 332 -19.11 -0.49 17.07
C GLY A 332 -18.51 -1.31 15.92
N HIS A 333 -17.99 -0.60 14.93
CA HIS A 333 -17.36 -1.16 13.73
C HIS A 333 -16.15 -0.33 13.34
N ALA A 334 -15.11 -0.97 12.82
CA ALA A 334 -13.90 -0.32 12.35
C ALA A 334 -13.56 -0.74 10.91
N VAL A 335 -13.08 0.22 10.13
CA VAL A 335 -12.59 0.02 8.77
C VAL A 335 -11.20 0.62 8.67
N GLU A 336 -10.27 -0.12 8.11
CA GLU A 336 -8.92 0.32 7.76
C GLU A 336 -8.75 0.30 6.24
N VAL A 337 -8.00 1.28 5.76
CA VAL A 337 -7.55 1.35 4.37
C VAL A 337 -6.04 1.54 4.32
N ARG A 338 -5.39 0.84 3.38
CA ARG A 338 -3.95 0.99 3.12
C ARG A 338 -3.68 2.00 2.04
N LEU A 339 -3.19 3.18 2.44
CA LEU A 339 -2.76 4.22 1.52
C LEU A 339 -1.38 3.86 0.96
N TYR A 340 -1.33 3.47 -0.30
CA TYR A 340 -0.10 3.14 -1.01
C TYR A 340 0.32 4.23 -2.00
N ALA A 341 1.63 4.39 -2.15
CA ALA A 341 2.24 5.08 -3.27
C ALA A 341 2.23 4.16 -4.52
N GLU A 342 1.09 4.10 -5.19
CA GLU A 342 0.86 3.31 -6.41
C GLU A 342 -0.11 4.04 -7.34
N ASP A 343 -0.10 3.72 -8.64
CA ASP A 343 -1.02 4.27 -9.63
C ASP A 343 -2.06 3.22 -10.07
N PRO A 344 -3.27 3.20 -9.47
CA PRO A 344 -4.28 2.21 -9.82
C PRO A 344 -4.67 2.23 -11.30
N ALA A 345 -4.71 3.40 -11.95
CA ALA A 345 -5.09 3.52 -13.36
C ALA A 345 -4.06 2.87 -14.29
N ARG A 346 -2.78 2.92 -13.90
CA ARG A 346 -1.67 2.22 -14.57
C ARG A 346 -1.42 0.84 -13.98
N ASN A 347 -2.47 0.06 -13.70
CA ASN A 347 -2.35 -1.32 -13.20
C ASN A 347 -1.62 -1.43 -11.84
N PHE A 348 -1.74 -0.39 -11.01
CA PHE A 348 -1.09 -0.22 -9.71
C PHE A 348 0.41 -0.48 -9.78
N LEU A 349 1.05 0.21 -10.72
CA LEU A 349 2.49 0.37 -10.71
C LEU A 349 2.88 1.14 -9.45
N PRO A 350 3.89 0.68 -8.70
CA PRO A 350 4.39 1.44 -7.56
C PRO A 350 4.94 2.79 -7.99
N SER A 351 4.73 3.80 -7.15
CA SER A 351 5.23 5.16 -7.36
C SER A 351 6.30 5.46 -6.32
N THR A 352 7.49 5.84 -6.76
CA THR A 352 8.57 6.29 -5.90
C THR A 352 8.84 7.77 -6.14
N GLY A 353 9.33 8.47 -5.12
CA GLY A 353 9.58 9.90 -5.24
C GLY A 353 9.50 10.62 -3.90
N LYS A 354 9.82 11.91 -3.92
CA LYS A 354 9.71 12.77 -2.75
C LYS A 354 8.23 13.11 -2.51
N LEU A 355 7.79 13.01 -1.27
CA LEU A 355 6.48 13.50 -0.84
C LEU A 355 6.56 15.04 -0.73
N VAL A 356 6.39 15.72 -1.86
CA VAL A 356 6.47 17.19 -1.99
C VAL A 356 5.47 17.88 -1.07
N HIS A 357 4.26 17.31 -0.99
CA HIS A 357 3.23 17.75 -0.06
C HIS A 357 2.53 16.52 0.52
N LEU A 358 2.37 16.50 1.83
CA LEU A 358 1.65 15.45 2.53
C LEU A 358 0.77 16.06 3.62
N ARG A 359 -0.54 15.88 3.49
CA ARG A 359 -1.51 16.11 4.57
C ARG A 359 -2.32 14.84 4.75
N LEU A 360 -2.07 14.18 5.87
CA LEU A 360 -2.88 13.08 6.38
C LEU A 360 -3.94 13.66 7.34
N PRO A 361 -5.09 12.99 7.52
CA PRO A 361 -6.11 13.46 8.44
C PRO A 361 -5.57 13.49 9.87
N GLU A 362 -6.02 14.47 10.64
CA GLU A 362 -5.69 14.54 12.07
C GLU A 362 -6.38 13.39 12.81
N GLY A 363 -5.64 12.83 13.78
CA GLY A 363 -6.21 11.82 14.68
C GLY A 363 -7.31 12.42 15.55
N GLY A 364 -8.26 11.59 15.97
CA GLY A 364 -9.34 11.98 16.84
C GLY A 364 -10.09 10.77 17.40
N PRO A 365 -11.22 10.97 18.09
CA PRO A 365 -11.97 9.87 18.72
C PRO A 365 -12.35 8.73 17.76
N HIS A 366 -12.56 9.08 16.48
CA HIS A 366 -13.00 8.15 15.43
C HIS A 366 -11.98 7.90 14.33
N ILE A 367 -10.82 8.57 14.38
CA ILE A 367 -9.84 8.56 13.30
C ILE A 367 -8.48 8.26 13.90
N ARG A 368 -7.84 7.21 13.41
CA ARG A 368 -6.46 6.86 13.70
C ARG A 368 -5.68 6.78 12.41
N VAL A 369 -4.45 7.29 12.44
CA VAL A 369 -3.53 7.22 11.30
C VAL A 369 -2.20 6.67 11.78
N ASP A 370 -1.86 5.48 11.29
CA ASP A 370 -0.55 4.87 11.51
C ASP A 370 0.30 5.14 10.26
N THR A 371 1.39 5.90 10.41
CA THR A 371 2.24 6.28 9.27
C THR A 371 3.72 6.29 9.63
N GLY A 372 4.54 5.90 8.66
CA GLY A 372 6.01 5.86 8.74
C GLY A 372 6.71 6.99 8.00
N VAL A 373 5.96 7.93 7.42
CA VAL A 373 6.51 9.02 6.60
C VAL A 373 6.02 10.39 7.09
N ARG A 374 6.67 11.43 6.56
CA ARG A 374 6.37 12.85 6.77
C ARG A 374 6.47 13.59 5.43
N GLU A 375 5.92 14.79 5.36
CA GLU A 375 6.18 15.67 4.23
C GLU A 375 7.70 15.87 4.06
N GLY A 376 8.17 15.81 2.82
CA GLY A 376 9.58 15.88 2.47
C GLY A 376 10.33 14.54 2.46
N ASP A 377 9.78 13.48 3.06
CA ASP A 377 10.37 12.13 2.98
C ASP A 377 10.30 11.59 1.54
N THR A 378 11.09 10.55 1.26
CA THR A 378 11.13 9.90 -0.06
C THR A 378 10.62 8.47 0.03
N VAL A 379 9.63 8.14 -0.80
CA VAL A 379 9.25 6.75 -1.06
C VAL A 379 10.31 6.14 -1.97
N THR A 380 11.11 5.22 -1.43
CA THR A 380 12.24 4.61 -2.13
C THR A 380 11.85 3.27 -2.77
N PRO A 381 12.55 2.81 -3.82
CA PRO A 381 12.25 1.52 -4.46
C PRO A 381 12.65 0.28 -3.63
N TYR A 382 13.34 0.46 -2.50
CA TYR A 382 13.90 -0.64 -1.71
C TYR A 382 12.87 -1.36 -0.82
N TYR A 383 11.74 -0.70 -0.54
CA TYR A 383 10.81 -1.12 0.50
C TYR A 383 9.35 -0.96 0.07
N ASP A 384 8.45 -1.49 0.88
CA ASP A 384 7.00 -1.40 0.70
C ASP A 384 6.51 0.07 0.48
N PRO A 385 5.56 0.31 -0.46
CA PRO A 385 5.11 1.66 -0.82
C PRO A 385 4.05 2.23 0.12
N MET A 386 3.71 1.58 1.23
CA MET A 386 2.65 2.05 2.12
C MET A 386 3.04 3.36 2.80
N ILE A 387 2.25 4.40 2.55
CA ILE A 387 2.39 5.74 3.13
C ILE A 387 1.77 5.74 4.53
N ALA A 388 0.56 5.19 4.66
CA ALA A 388 -0.18 5.18 5.91
C ALA A 388 -1.25 4.08 5.92
N LYS A 389 -1.67 3.71 7.12
CA LYS A 389 -2.96 3.06 7.37
C LYS A 389 -3.88 4.10 7.96
N VAL A 390 -5.07 4.24 7.38
CA VAL A 390 -6.11 5.13 7.91
C VAL A 390 -7.21 4.25 8.45
N ILE A 391 -7.51 4.43 9.73
CA ILE A 391 -8.45 3.61 10.48
C ILE A 391 -9.55 4.50 10.98
N VAL A 392 -10.78 4.09 10.71
CA VAL A 392 -11.98 4.78 11.15
C VAL A 392 -12.85 3.80 11.90
N ASN A 393 -13.27 4.17 13.11
CA ASN A 393 -14.32 3.46 13.83
C ASN A 393 -15.54 4.33 14.05
N ASP A 394 -16.70 3.68 14.19
CA ASP A 394 -17.95 4.34 14.51
C ASP A 394 -18.93 3.35 15.16
N VAL A 395 -20.12 3.82 15.52
CA VAL A 395 -21.16 3.01 16.19
C VAL A 395 -21.68 1.87 15.32
N ASP A 396 -21.56 1.99 14.00
CA ASP A 396 -21.98 0.99 13.03
C ASP A 396 -21.14 1.08 11.74
N ARG A 397 -21.20 0.02 10.92
CA ARG A 397 -20.45 -0.11 9.66
C ARG A 397 -20.75 1.02 8.66
N THR A 398 -22.01 1.41 8.52
CA THR A 398 -22.44 2.44 7.54
C THR A 398 -21.86 3.79 7.92
N SER A 399 -21.90 4.12 9.21
CA SER A 399 -21.32 5.34 9.77
C SER A 399 -19.80 5.34 9.61
N ALA A 400 -19.12 4.22 9.88
CA ALA A 400 -17.68 4.06 9.68
C ALA A 400 -17.26 4.24 8.20
N LEU A 401 -17.98 3.63 7.25
CA LEU A 401 -17.70 3.76 5.81
C LEU A 401 -17.93 5.19 5.30
N ARG A 402 -19.05 5.82 5.69
CA ARG A 402 -19.33 7.22 5.32
C ARG A 402 -18.25 8.16 5.85
N ARG A 403 -17.81 7.96 7.09
CA ARG A 403 -16.72 8.74 7.69
C ARG A 403 -15.39 8.46 6.99
N MET A 404 -15.06 7.20 6.69
CA MET A 404 -13.87 6.82 5.93
C MET A 404 -13.83 7.52 4.57
N ALA A 405 -14.92 7.50 3.80
CA ALA A 405 -15.01 8.20 2.51
C ALA A 405 -14.76 9.71 2.63
N LYS A 406 -15.32 10.35 3.67
CA LYS A 406 -15.07 11.77 3.97
C LYS A 406 -13.61 12.03 4.32
N VAL A 407 -13.01 11.20 5.17
CA VAL A 407 -11.61 11.30 5.61
C VAL A 407 -10.65 11.11 4.44
N LEU A 408 -10.91 10.14 3.55
CA LEU A 408 -10.12 9.94 2.33
C LEU A 408 -10.15 11.17 1.41
N GLY A 409 -11.26 11.91 1.38
CA GLY A 409 -11.39 13.16 0.63
C GLY A 409 -10.54 14.33 1.15
N THR A 410 -10.04 14.25 2.39
CA THR A 410 -9.16 15.28 2.98
C THR A 410 -7.67 14.96 2.85
N ILE A 411 -7.31 13.75 2.43
CA ILE A 411 -5.92 13.34 2.22
C ILE A 411 -5.35 14.06 1.01
N GLN A 412 -4.15 14.64 1.18
CA GLN A 412 -3.43 15.33 0.12
C GLN A 412 -2.03 14.74 0.00
N VAL A 413 -1.70 14.22 -1.18
CA VAL A 413 -0.37 13.69 -1.49
C VAL A 413 0.07 14.24 -2.84
N VAL A 414 1.28 14.80 -2.89
CA VAL A 414 1.91 15.30 -4.13
C VAL A 414 3.34 14.79 -4.21
N GLY A 415 3.78 14.45 -5.42
CA GLY A 415 5.12 13.95 -5.72
C GLY A 415 5.19 12.44 -5.97
N VAL A 416 4.14 11.70 -5.59
CA VAL A 416 3.93 10.29 -5.97
C VAL A 416 2.45 10.10 -6.34
N ALA A 417 2.16 9.13 -7.21
CA ALA A 417 0.81 8.64 -7.42
C ALA A 417 0.35 7.84 -6.18
N THR A 418 -0.95 7.87 -5.90
CA THR A 418 -1.53 7.12 -4.77
C THR A 418 -2.83 6.43 -5.15
N ASN A 419 -3.20 5.43 -4.34
CA ASN A 419 -4.47 4.74 -4.45
C ASN A 419 -5.65 5.44 -3.76
N THR A 420 -5.49 6.66 -3.24
CA THR A 420 -6.51 7.38 -2.44
C THR A 420 -7.88 7.44 -3.12
N ALA A 421 -7.91 7.75 -4.41
CA ALA A 421 -9.16 7.84 -5.18
C ALA A 421 -9.89 6.49 -5.28
N LEU A 422 -9.14 5.41 -5.49
CA LEU A 422 -9.69 4.05 -5.49
C LEU A 422 -10.25 3.68 -4.11
N LEU A 423 -9.51 3.97 -3.04
CA LEU A 423 -9.97 3.69 -1.66
C LEU A 423 -11.30 4.39 -1.39
N LYS A 424 -11.41 5.66 -1.79
CA LYS A 424 -12.65 6.43 -1.63
C LYS A 424 -13.80 5.80 -2.42
N ALA A 425 -13.57 5.46 -3.69
CA ALA A 425 -14.55 4.82 -4.55
C ALA A 425 -15.02 3.47 -3.98
N LEU A 426 -14.12 2.67 -3.42
CA LEU A 426 -14.45 1.41 -2.76
C LEU A 426 -15.36 1.63 -1.54
N CYS A 427 -15.04 2.58 -0.67
CA CYS A 427 -15.85 2.90 0.51
C CYS A 427 -17.25 3.43 0.15
N GLU A 428 -17.42 4.04 -1.02
CA GLU A 428 -18.70 4.57 -1.51
C GLU A 428 -19.47 3.59 -2.39
N HIS A 429 -18.85 2.48 -2.81
CA HIS A 429 -19.45 1.56 -3.77
C HIS A 429 -20.69 0.86 -3.17
N PRO A 430 -21.87 0.92 -3.82
CA PRO A 430 -23.12 0.40 -3.25
C PRO A 430 -23.04 -1.07 -2.81
N ALA A 431 -22.44 -1.95 -3.63
CA ALA A 431 -22.26 -3.35 -3.29
C ALA A 431 -21.35 -3.57 -2.05
N PHE A 432 -20.31 -2.76 -1.87
CA PHE A 432 -19.47 -2.86 -0.67
C PHE A 432 -20.21 -2.35 0.57
N VAL A 433 -20.95 -1.26 0.46
CA VAL A 433 -21.79 -0.72 1.54
C VAL A 433 -22.87 -1.73 1.96
N ALA A 434 -23.46 -2.45 1.00
CA ALA A 434 -24.44 -3.51 1.26
C ALA A 434 -23.85 -4.80 1.87
N GLY A 435 -22.52 -4.95 1.90
CA GLY A 435 -21.85 -6.16 2.37
C GLY A 435 -21.82 -7.29 1.32
N GLU A 436 -21.99 -6.96 0.04
CA GLU A 436 -22.04 -7.90 -1.08
C GLU A 436 -20.67 -7.97 -1.79
N PHE A 437 -19.69 -8.57 -1.11
CA PHE A 437 -18.33 -8.65 -1.63
C PHE A 437 -17.66 -9.99 -1.37
N ASP A 438 -16.57 -10.20 -2.11
CA ASP A 438 -15.71 -11.37 -2.06
C ASP A 438 -14.33 -10.95 -2.59
N THR A 439 -13.37 -11.88 -2.57
CA THR A 439 -11.99 -11.63 -3.00
C THR A 439 -11.83 -11.20 -4.47
N GLY A 440 -12.86 -11.33 -5.31
CA GLY A 440 -12.87 -10.88 -6.70
C GLY A 440 -13.49 -9.49 -6.93
N PHE A 441 -13.85 -8.76 -5.87
CA PHE A 441 -14.64 -7.53 -5.95
C PHE A 441 -14.03 -6.45 -6.87
N ILE A 442 -12.75 -6.12 -6.68
CA ILE A 442 -12.09 -5.03 -7.42
C ILE A 442 -12.08 -5.31 -8.93
N GLU A 443 -11.83 -6.56 -9.32
CA GLU A 443 -11.81 -6.94 -10.74
C GLU A 443 -13.22 -6.98 -11.34
N ARG A 444 -14.22 -7.44 -10.57
CA ARG A 444 -15.62 -7.45 -10.99
C ARG A 444 -16.15 -6.04 -11.30
N TYR A 445 -15.83 -5.08 -10.45
CA TYR A 445 -16.34 -3.70 -10.55
C TYR A 445 -15.31 -2.72 -11.14
N ARG A 446 -14.33 -3.22 -11.91
CA ARG A 446 -13.22 -2.43 -12.44
C ARG A 446 -13.69 -1.23 -13.28
N SER A 447 -14.76 -1.35 -14.06
CA SER A 447 -15.26 -0.21 -14.85
C SER A 447 -15.84 0.92 -13.99
N GLU A 448 -16.38 0.59 -12.81
CA GLU A 448 -17.01 1.54 -11.90
C GLU A 448 -16.00 2.17 -10.94
N LEU A 449 -15.00 1.40 -10.51
CA LEU A 449 -13.95 1.84 -9.59
C LEU A 449 -12.86 2.71 -10.26
N PHE A 450 -12.76 2.65 -11.58
CA PHE A 450 -11.76 3.37 -12.37
C PHE A 450 -12.45 4.21 -13.46
N PRO A 451 -13.23 5.24 -13.07
CA PRO A 451 -13.93 6.06 -14.03
C PRO A 451 -12.95 6.82 -14.92
N LYS A 452 -13.35 7.07 -16.17
CA LYS A 452 -12.54 7.86 -17.10
C LYS A 452 -12.31 9.26 -16.53
N PRO A 453 -11.10 9.82 -16.66
CA PRO A 453 -10.83 11.20 -16.27
C PRO A 453 -11.83 12.15 -16.94
N ILE A 454 -12.49 12.98 -16.12
CA ILE A 454 -13.37 14.05 -16.60
C ILE A 454 -12.51 15.28 -16.84
N PRO A 455 -12.58 15.94 -18.03
CA PRO A 455 -11.83 17.16 -18.29
C PRO A 455 -12.04 18.21 -17.19
N ALA A 456 -11.01 19.01 -16.94
CA ALA A 456 -11.07 20.11 -16.00
C ALA A 456 -12.21 21.07 -16.36
N ASP A 457 -13.04 21.33 -15.36
CA ASP A 457 -14.10 22.32 -15.43
C ASP A 457 -13.56 23.72 -15.13
N ASP A 458 -14.41 24.71 -15.35
CA ASP A 458 -14.11 26.12 -15.11
C ASP A 458 -13.68 26.38 -13.67
N ARG A 459 -14.22 25.62 -12.71
CA ARG A 459 -13.84 25.75 -11.30
C ARG A 459 -12.39 25.32 -11.06
N LEU A 460 -11.96 24.17 -11.57
CA LEU A 460 -10.56 23.71 -11.45
C LEU A 460 -9.60 24.66 -12.18
N LEU A 461 -9.96 25.10 -13.38
CA LEU A 461 -9.18 26.08 -14.15
C LEU A 461 -9.04 27.41 -13.40
N ALA A 462 -10.12 27.89 -12.79
CA ALA A 462 -10.10 29.09 -11.96
C ALA A 462 -9.17 28.93 -10.75
N ILE A 463 -9.25 27.82 -10.01
CA ILE A 463 -8.40 27.57 -8.83
C ILE A 463 -6.91 27.61 -9.22
N ALA A 464 -6.52 26.88 -10.28
CA ALA A 464 -5.13 26.86 -10.74
C ALA A 464 -4.65 28.25 -11.17
N THR A 465 -5.49 28.95 -11.93
CA THR A 465 -5.19 30.29 -12.44
C THR A 465 -5.06 31.31 -11.31
N LEU A 466 -5.94 31.27 -10.32
CA LEU A 466 -5.88 32.12 -9.14
C LEU A 466 -4.65 31.82 -8.29
N ALA A 467 -4.30 30.55 -8.09
CA ALA A 467 -3.06 30.17 -7.42
C ALA A 467 -1.83 30.75 -8.12
N ARG A 468 -1.79 30.68 -9.46
CA ARG A 468 -0.73 31.30 -10.26
C ARG A 468 -0.73 32.83 -10.15
N ALA A 469 -1.90 33.47 -10.18
CA ALA A 469 -2.02 34.92 -10.05
C ALA A 469 -1.52 35.42 -8.69
N MET A 470 -1.73 34.64 -7.63
CA MET A 470 -1.19 34.94 -6.30
C MET A 470 0.33 34.80 -6.22
N GLU A 471 0.93 33.84 -6.94
CA GLU A 471 2.40 33.77 -7.04
C GLU A 471 2.98 35.00 -7.71
N TRP A 472 2.31 35.56 -8.72
CA TRP A 472 2.73 36.82 -9.31
C TRP A 472 2.67 37.91 -8.26
N ARG A 473 1.52 38.09 -7.60
CA ARG A 473 1.29 39.11 -6.56
C ARG A 473 2.33 39.06 -5.44
N ASP A 474 2.71 37.86 -5.02
CA ASP A 474 3.61 37.64 -3.89
C ASP A 474 5.10 37.61 -4.33
N ALA A 475 5.39 37.64 -5.63
CA ALA A 475 6.76 37.71 -6.12
C ALA A 475 7.38 39.04 -5.65
N ALA A 476 8.55 38.95 -5.00
CA ALA A 476 9.26 40.13 -4.54
C ALA A 476 9.53 41.06 -5.74
N PRO A 477 9.28 42.37 -5.62
CA PRO A 477 9.76 43.31 -6.63
C PRO A 477 11.28 43.16 -6.75
N ALA A 478 11.81 43.26 -7.97
CA ALA A 478 13.24 43.13 -8.20
C ALA A 478 14.02 44.05 -7.25
N ALA A 479 15.13 43.57 -6.67
CA ALA A 479 15.95 44.35 -5.75
C ALA A 479 16.35 45.68 -6.40
N GLY A 480 15.92 46.82 -5.83
CA GLY A 480 16.07 48.13 -6.44
C GLY A 480 15.06 49.17 -5.95
N ASP A 481 14.79 50.18 -6.80
CA ASP A 481 13.89 51.32 -6.53
C ASP A 481 12.45 50.88 -6.15
N PRO A 482 12.01 51.12 -4.90
CA PRO A 482 10.65 50.79 -4.44
C PRO A 482 9.53 51.50 -5.21
N TRP A 483 9.85 52.56 -5.95
CA TRP A 483 8.89 53.36 -6.72
C TRP A 483 8.88 53.01 -8.21
N SER A 484 9.65 52.00 -8.62
CA SER A 484 9.73 51.62 -10.02
C SER A 484 8.35 51.24 -10.58
N PRO A 485 7.86 51.85 -11.68
CA PRO A 485 6.62 51.39 -12.29
C PRO A 485 6.72 49.95 -12.81
N TRP A 486 7.93 49.44 -13.05
CA TRP A 486 8.20 48.07 -13.48
C TRP A 486 8.09 47.04 -12.35
N SER A 487 7.99 47.49 -11.10
CA SER A 487 7.66 46.61 -9.98
C SER A 487 6.15 46.48 -9.76
N GLN A 488 5.33 47.22 -10.51
CA GLN A 488 3.88 47.10 -10.46
C GLN A 488 3.44 45.82 -11.18
N GLN A 489 2.76 44.93 -10.47
CA GLN A 489 2.25 43.68 -11.01
C GLN A 489 0.79 43.84 -11.47
N ASN A 490 0.54 44.86 -12.28
CA ASN A 490 -0.77 45.20 -12.82
C ASN A 490 -0.97 44.75 -14.28
N GLY A 491 0.05 44.13 -14.90
CA GLY A 491 -0.02 43.62 -16.26
C GLY A 491 -0.07 44.73 -17.30
N PHE A 492 0.64 45.83 -17.06
CA PHE A 492 0.61 47.05 -17.87
C PHE A 492 0.63 46.78 -19.39
N ARG A 493 -0.35 47.37 -20.08
CA ARG A 493 -0.45 47.44 -21.54
C ARG A 493 -0.78 48.87 -21.95
N LEU A 494 -0.20 49.35 -23.05
CA LEU A 494 -0.30 50.75 -23.48
C LEU A 494 -1.71 51.13 -24.00
N LEU A 495 -2.40 50.17 -24.64
CA LEU A 495 -3.64 50.41 -25.39
C LEU A 495 -4.75 49.40 -25.03
N ASP A 496 -4.61 48.70 -23.91
CA ASP A 496 -5.51 47.61 -23.52
C ASP A 496 -5.59 47.49 -22.00
N GLU A 497 -6.58 46.75 -21.50
CA GLU A 497 -6.67 46.37 -20.09
C GLU A 497 -5.55 45.38 -19.73
N GLY A 498 -4.99 45.56 -18.53
CA GLY A 498 -3.90 44.74 -18.05
C GLY A 498 -4.36 43.30 -17.79
N HIS A 499 -3.86 42.39 -18.62
CA HIS A 499 -4.19 40.96 -18.54
C HIS A 499 -2.99 40.05 -18.74
N ASP A 500 -3.07 38.87 -18.12
CA ASP A 500 -2.13 37.76 -18.29
C ASP A 500 -2.86 36.54 -18.88
N GLU A 501 -2.19 35.81 -19.78
CA GLU A 501 -2.67 34.53 -20.30
C GLU A 501 -2.03 33.38 -19.52
N VAL A 502 -2.85 32.46 -19.00
CA VAL A 502 -2.37 31.22 -18.38
C VAL A 502 -2.85 30.04 -19.20
N ARG A 503 -1.90 29.26 -19.71
CA ARG A 503 -2.19 28.07 -20.52
C ARG A 503 -2.04 26.81 -19.67
N TRP A 504 -3.12 26.07 -19.52
CA TRP A 504 -3.19 24.83 -18.78
C TRP A 504 -3.33 23.64 -19.72
N ARG A 505 -2.55 22.60 -19.47
CA ARG A 505 -2.70 21.29 -20.12
C ARG A 505 -3.34 20.30 -19.13
N ASP A 506 -4.45 19.72 -19.55
CA ASP A 506 -5.19 18.64 -18.86
C ASP A 506 -5.25 17.42 -19.78
N GLY A 507 -4.35 16.46 -19.55
CA GLY A 507 -4.12 15.36 -20.49
C GLY A 507 -3.66 15.89 -21.86
N GLU A 508 -4.44 15.63 -22.90
CA GLU A 508 -4.17 16.11 -24.27
C GLU A 508 -4.83 17.47 -24.57
N ARG A 509 -5.70 17.95 -23.69
CA ARG A 509 -6.43 19.22 -23.89
C ARG A 509 -5.60 20.38 -23.35
N GLU A 510 -5.42 21.42 -24.16
CA GLU A 510 -4.92 22.71 -23.70
C GLU A 510 -6.04 23.74 -23.61
N VAL A 511 -6.01 24.53 -22.53
CA VAL A 511 -7.01 25.57 -22.25
C VAL A 511 -6.27 26.83 -21.82
N THR A 512 -6.59 27.96 -22.48
CA THR A 512 -6.08 29.27 -22.08
C THR A 512 -7.14 29.97 -21.22
N VAL A 513 -6.73 30.49 -20.07
CA VAL A 513 -7.53 31.36 -19.21
C VAL A 513 -6.89 32.74 -19.21
N VAL A 514 -7.68 33.77 -19.50
CA VAL A 514 -7.22 35.17 -19.47
C VAL A 514 -7.58 35.78 -18.12
N VAL A 515 -6.60 36.38 -17.46
CA VAL A 515 -6.73 37.00 -16.13
C VAL A 515 -6.67 38.50 -16.28
N HIS A 516 -7.79 39.19 -16.12
CA HIS A 516 -7.88 40.64 -16.10
C HIS A 516 -7.80 41.16 -14.67
N ARG A 517 -6.96 42.18 -14.43
CA ARG A 517 -6.84 42.81 -13.11
C ARG A 517 -7.76 44.03 -13.01
N LYS A 518 -8.65 44.02 -12.02
CA LYS A 518 -9.53 45.17 -11.75
C LYS A 518 -8.82 46.21 -10.88
N ARG A 519 -9.31 47.45 -10.93
CA ARG A 519 -8.75 48.58 -10.17
C ARG A 519 -8.94 48.46 -8.66
N ASP A 520 -9.96 47.72 -8.22
CA ASP A 520 -10.27 47.44 -6.81
C ASP A 520 -9.43 46.30 -6.21
N GLY A 521 -8.55 45.68 -7.00
CA GLY A 521 -7.73 44.54 -6.60
C GLY A 521 -8.38 43.17 -6.84
N GLY A 522 -9.63 43.14 -7.32
CA GLY A 522 -10.29 41.93 -7.79
C GLY A 522 -9.74 41.44 -9.13
N LEU A 523 -10.08 40.20 -9.49
CA LEU A 523 -9.74 39.61 -10.79
C LEU A 523 -11.02 39.31 -11.58
N ARG A 524 -10.91 39.31 -12.90
CA ARG A 524 -11.90 38.71 -13.81
C ARG A 524 -11.19 37.66 -14.64
N LEU A 525 -11.74 36.45 -14.66
CA LEU A 525 -11.22 35.32 -15.43
C LEU A 525 -12.11 35.11 -16.65
N ASP A 526 -11.54 35.10 -17.86
CA ASP A 526 -12.24 34.60 -19.04
C ASP A 526 -12.03 33.09 -19.10
N LEU A 527 -13.04 32.34 -18.63
CA LEU A 527 -13.07 30.87 -18.61
C LEU A 527 -13.81 30.33 -19.84
N PRO A 528 -13.71 29.01 -20.15
CA PRO A 528 -14.40 28.41 -21.29
C PRO A 528 -15.91 28.67 -21.34
N SER A 529 -16.61 28.73 -20.20
CA SER A 529 -18.06 29.02 -20.16
C SER A 529 -18.39 30.52 -20.21
N GLY A 530 -17.41 31.39 -20.06
CA GLY A 530 -17.57 32.84 -20.08
C GLY A 530 -16.78 33.57 -18.99
N PRO A 531 -16.84 34.90 -18.99
CA PRO A 531 -16.16 35.72 -18.00
C PRO A 531 -16.81 35.62 -16.62
N VAL A 532 -15.98 35.52 -15.57
CA VAL A 532 -16.42 35.50 -14.17
C VAL A 532 -15.51 36.33 -13.29
N ASP A 533 -16.13 37.01 -12.34
CA ASP A 533 -15.42 37.73 -11.29
C ASP A 533 -14.86 36.75 -10.26
N ALA A 534 -13.61 37.00 -9.84
CA ALA A 534 -12.87 36.12 -8.98
C ALA A 534 -12.01 36.87 -7.98
N GLU A 535 -11.93 36.35 -6.76
CA GLU A 535 -11.02 36.81 -5.72
C GLU A 535 -10.35 35.61 -5.06
N ALA A 536 -9.09 35.78 -4.64
CA ALA A 536 -8.37 34.75 -3.91
C ALA A 536 -7.52 35.36 -2.78
N THR A 537 -7.66 34.79 -1.60
CA THR A 537 -6.88 35.15 -0.42
C THR A 537 -6.23 33.90 0.18
N LYS A 538 -4.99 34.05 0.66
CA LYS A 538 -4.27 32.96 1.32
C LYS A 538 -4.79 32.90 2.74
N ILE A 539 -5.15 31.70 3.17
CA ILE A 539 -5.53 31.40 4.55
C ILE A 539 -4.43 30.55 5.20
N GLU A 540 -4.61 30.19 6.48
CA GLU A 540 -3.64 29.38 7.22
C GLU A 540 -3.26 28.09 6.46
N ASP A 541 -2.02 27.63 6.70
CA ASP A 541 -1.41 26.45 6.08
C ASP A 541 -1.26 26.48 4.55
N GLY A 542 -1.44 27.64 3.90
CA GLY A 542 -1.23 27.81 2.46
C GLY A 542 -2.40 27.36 1.59
N ALA A 543 -3.59 27.16 2.17
CA ALA A 543 -4.82 27.03 1.39
C ALA A 543 -5.30 28.40 0.87
N LEU A 544 -6.23 28.37 -0.09
CA LEU A 544 -6.84 29.55 -0.71
C LEU A 544 -8.32 29.61 -0.36
N ARG A 545 -8.78 30.76 0.11
CA ARG A 545 -10.21 31.12 0.09
C ARG A 545 -10.49 31.85 -1.21
N ILE A 546 -11.35 31.25 -2.02
CA ILE A 546 -11.70 31.72 -3.36
C ILE A 546 -13.16 32.15 -3.37
N VAL A 547 -13.42 33.32 -3.94
CA VAL A 547 -14.76 33.77 -4.32
C VAL A 547 -14.83 33.74 -5.83
N LEU A 548 -15.76 32.98 -6.40
CA LEU A 548 -15.97 32.88 -7.85
C LEU A 548 -17.44 33.15 -8.15
N ALA A 549 -17.73 34.19 -8.95
CA ALA A 549 -19.09 34.63 -9.25
C ALA A 549 -19.98 34.86 -7.99
N GLY A 550 -19.37 35.26 -6.87
CA GLY A 550 -20.03 35.50 -5.57
C GLY A 550 -20.05 34.29 -4.63
N ASP A 551 -19.75 33.08 -5.10
CA ASP A 551 -19.70 31.87 -4.27
C ASP A 551 -18.32 31.71 -3.64
N SER A 552 -18.29 31.54 -2.30
CA SER A 552 -17.06 31.34 -1.54
C SER A 552 -16.79 29.87 -1.24
N PHE A 553 -15.56 29.41 -1.49
CA PHE A 553 -15.10 28.08 -1.11
C PHE A 553 -13.60 28.04 -0.84
N GLU A 554 -13.14 26.95 -0.23
CA GLU A 554 -11.72 26.72 0.03
C GLU A 554 -11.15 25.68 -0.93
N ALA A 555 -9.93 25.93 -1.38
CA ALA A 555 -9.18 25.00 -2.20
C ALA A 555 -7.69 25.09 -1.86
N ARG A 556 -6.93 24.06 -2.21
CA ARG A 556 -5.46 24.12 -2.15
C ARG A 556 -4.88 23.84 -3.52
N ALA A 557 -3.87 24.60 -3.90
CA ALA A 557 -3.08 24.36 -5.09
C ALA A 557 -1.62 24.18 -4.68
N VAL A 558 -1.04 23.03 -5.04
CA VAL A 558 0.36 22.70 -4.75
C VAL A 558 1.13 22.65 -6.05
N LYS A 559 2.02 23.63 -6.24
CA LYS A 559 2.97 23.67 -7.34
C LYS A 559 4.09 22.66 -7.09
N HIS A 560 4.46 21.90 -8.10
CA HIS A 560 5.57 20.96 -8.05
C HIS A 560 6.20 20.77 -9.45
N THR A 561 7.45 20.33 -9.47
CA THR A 561 8.16 19.97 -10.70
C THR A 561 7.81 18.55 -11.10
N ALA A 562 7.41 18.37 -12.36
CA ALA A 562 7.18 17.06 -12.95
C ALA A 562 8.49 16.34 -13.28
N LEU A 563 8.41 15.04 -13.58
CA LEU A 563 9.59 14.23 -13.93
C LEU A 563 10.33 14.72 -15.18
N ASP A 564 9.62 15.34 -16.12
CA ASP A 564 10.18 15.93 -17.33
C ASP A 564 10.63 17.39 -17.15
N GLY A 565 10.69 17.90 -15.91
CA GLY A 565 11.09 19.27 -15.60
C GLY A 565 9.99 20.31 -15.75
N GLY A 566 8.81 19.92 -16.26
CA GLY A 566 7.65 20.80 -16.37
C GLY A 566 7.10 21.26 -15.01
N THR A 567 6.25 22.28 -15.03
CA THR A 567 5.57 22.78 -13.82
C THR A 567 4.14 22.25 -13.75
N ASP A 568 3.83 21.47 -12.72
CA ASP A 568 2.50 20.93 -12.46
C ASP A 568 1.89 21.57 -11.21
N TYR A 569 0.57 21.75 -11.23
CA TYR A 569 -0.25 22.16 -10.09
C TYR A 569 -1.20 21.02 -9.74
N THR A 570 -1.11 20.52 -8.51
CA THR A 570 -2.11 19.60 -7.96
C THR A 570 -3.11 20.37 -7.11
N LEU A 571 -4.37 20.32 -7.51
CA LEU A 571 -5.48 21.05 -6.91
C LEU A 571 -6.31 20.11 -6.04
N PHE A 572 -6.68 20.55 -4.84
CA PHE A 572 -7.50 19.79 -3.89
C PHE A 572 -8.78 20.56 -3.57
N THR A 573 -9.94 19.95 -3.82
CA THR A 573 -11.28 20.56 -3.67
C THR A 573 -12.28 19.69 -2.88
N GLY A 574 -11.82 18.93 -1.89
CA GLY A 574 -12.68 18.10 -1.04
C GLY A 574 -13.14 16.76 -1.65
N GLY A 575 -12.52 16.31 -2.75
CA GLY A 575 -12.86 15.07 -3.45
C GLY A 575 -11.67 14.35 -4.09
N GLY A 576 -10.44 14.68 -3.69
CA GLY A 576 -9.19 14.17 -4.28
C GLY A 576 -8.36 15.25 -4.98
N GLY A 577 -7.15 14.88 -5.39
CA GLY A 577 -6.22 15.75 -6.10
C GLY A 577 -6.41 15.70 -7.62
N ARG A 578 -6.43 16.85 -8.28
CA ARG A 578 -6.47 16.99 -9.75
C ARG A 578 -5.23 17.72 -10.23
N ARG A 579 -4.50 17.13 -11.17
CA ARG A 579 -3.26 17.69 -11.71
C ARG A 579 -3.53 18.46 -13.00
N LEU A 580 -3.06 19.70 -13.07
CA LEU A 580 -2.96 20.50 -14.29
C LEU A 580 -1.51 20.88 -14.54
N ARG A 581 -1.08 20.86 -15.80
CA ARG A 581 0.26 21.30 -16.19
C ARG A 581 0.22 22.73 -16.68
N LEU A 582 1.13 23.55 -16.18
CA LEU A 582 1.35 24.89 -16.72
C LEU A 582 2.16 24.77 -18.02
N VAL A 583 1.61 25.24 -19.12
CA VAL A 583 2.31 25.33 -20.40
C VAL A 583 3.12 26.62 -20.40
N ASP A 584 4.44 26.49 -20.51
CA ASP A 584 5.33 27.64 -20.68
C ASP A 584 5.46 27.96 -22.17
N PRO A 585 4.93 29.10 -22.65
CA PRO A 585 5.00 29.46 -24.06
C PRO A 585 6.44 29.78 -24.54
N LEU A 586 7.39 29.94 -23.63
CA LEU A 586 8.80 30.22 -23.92
C LEU A 586 9.68 28.96 -23.87
N ASP A 587 9.15 27.83 -23.43
CA ASP A 587 9.88 26.57 -23.36
C ASP A 587 9.88 25.84 -24.72
N VAL A 588 10.89 26.17 -25.53
CA VAL A 588 11.12 25.60 -26.87
C VAL A 588 11.35 24.08 -26.84
N THR A 589 11.74 23.49 -25.70
CA THR A 589 11.98 22.04 -25.59
C THR A 589 10.70 21.22 -25.59
N GLN A 590 9.55 21.81 -25.21
CA GLN A 590 8.25 21.13 -25.26
C GLN A 590 7.71 20.94 -26.68
N TYR A 591 8.15 21.75 -27.63
CA TYR A 591 7.80 21.64 -29.06
C TYR A 591 8.58 20.54 -29.79
N GLU A 592 9.81 20.24 -29.36
CA GLU A 592 10.63 19.17 -29.97
C GLU A 592 10.29 17.78 -29.40
N ALA A 593 9.88 17.69 -28.13
CA ALA A 593 9.56 16.43 -27.47
C ALA A 593 8.30 15.72 -28.02
N SER A 594 7.32 16.47 -28.56
CA SER A 594 6.13 15.90 -29.20
C SER A 594 6.44 15.23 -30.55
N ALA A 595 7.56 15.55 -31.18
CA ALA A 595 8.02 14.90 -32.41
C ALA A 595 8.86 13.62 -32.16
N ALA A 596 9.29 13.36 -30.91
CA ALA A 596 10.21 12.27 -30.57
C ALA A 596 9.54 11.05 -29.90
N SER A 597 8.20 11.02 -29.74
CA SER A 597 7.53 10.01 -28.92
C SER A 597 7.24 8.67 -29.61
N GLU A 598 7.59 8.47 -30.88
CA GLU A 598 7.24 7.24 -31.61
C GLU A 598 8.34 6.17 -31.66
N GLY A 599 9.57 6.47 -31.20
CA GLY A 599 10.73 5.59 -31.43
C GLY A 599 11.41 4.93 -30.22
N ALA A 600 10.95 5.13 -28.98
CA ALA A 600 11.70 4.62 -27.81
C ALA A 600 10.81 4.09 -26.66
N VAL A 601 11.23 2.96 -26.10
CA VAL A 601 10.70 2.39 -24.86
C VAL A 601 11.49 2.94 -23.68
N ARG A 602 10.78 3.67 -22.82
CA ARG A 602 11.30 4.26 -21.58
C ARG A 602 10.92 3.41 -20.38
N SER A 603 11.71 3.48 -19.31
CA SER A 603 11.40 2.83 -18.05
C SER A 603 10.11 3.40 -17.47
N PRO A 604 9.06 2.60 -17.28
CA PRO A 604 7.79 3.09 -16.76
C PRO A 604 7.82 3.37 -15.25
N LEU A 605 8.89 2.96 -14.57
CA LEU A 605 9.11 3.14 -13.13
C LEU A 605 10.60 2.99 -12.81
N PRO A 606 11.09 3.47 -11.65
CA PRO A 606 12.47 3.24 -11.24
C PRO A 606 12.66 1.79 -10.79
N GLY A 607 13.71 1.14 -11.26
CA GLY A 607 13.96 -0.26 -10.93
C GLY A 607 15.31 -0.74 -11.43
N LYS A 608 15.60 -1.99 -11.16
CA LYS A 608 16.84 -2.65 -11.56
C LYS A 608 16.58 -3.52 -12.78
N ILE A 609 17.39 -3.41 -13.82
CA ILE A 609 17.32 -4.33 -14.97
C ILE A 609 17.82 -5.69 -14.51
N ILE A 610 16.97 -6.71 -14.56
CA ILE A 610 17.32 -8.07 -14.16
C ILE A 610 17.54 -8.99 -15.36
N ASP A 611 16.98 -8.65 -16.52
CA ASP A 611 17.14 -9.44 -17.73
C ASP A 611 16.99 -8.59 -18.99
N LEU A 612 17.76 -8.90 -20.03
CA LEU A 612 17.69 -8.28 -21.36
C LEU A 612 17.43 -9.40 -22.37
N LYS A 613 16.27 -9.33 -23.05
CA LYS A 613 15.83 -10.34 -24.03
C LYS A 613 16.18 -9.99 -25.47
N VAL A 614 16.62 -8.77 -25.73
CA VAL A 614 16.94 -8.26 -27.08
C VAL A 614 18.29 -7.55 -27.11
N ARG A 615 18.85 -7.41 -28.31
CA ARG A 615 20.09 -6.70 -28.61
C ARG A 615 19.85 -5.69 -29.73
N ALA A 616 20.76 -4.71 -29.84
CA ALA A 616 20.79 -3.81 -30.98
C ALA A 616 20.92 -4.61 -32.29
N GLY A 617 20.04 -4.32 -33.25
CA GLY A 617 19.92 -5.00 -34.53
C GLY A 617 18.80 -6.04 -34.60
N ASP A 618 18.21 -6.47 -33.48
CA ASP A 618 17.16 -7.49 -33.46
C ASP A 618 15.84 -6.95 -34.04
N SER A 619 15.19 -7.76 -34.87
CA SER A 619 13.80 -7.53 -35.27
C SER A 619 12.86 -8.08 -34.19
N VAL A 620 11.91 -7.26 -33.75
CA VAL A 620 10.91 -7.63 -32.74
C VAL A 620 9.50 -7.43 -33.27
N SER A 621 8.59 -8.30 -32.84
CA SER A 621 7.15 -8.13 -33.09
C SER A 621 6.47 -7.41 -31.93
N LYS A 622 5.37 -6.72 -32.21
CA LYS A 622 4.51 -6.07 -31.20
C LYS A 622 4.14 -7.07 -30.10
N GLY A 623 4.36 -6.66 -28.85
CA GLY A 623 4.13 -7.49 -27.66
C GLY A 623 5.26 -8.45 -27.32
N GLN A 624 6.33 -8.54 -28.12
CA GLN A 624 7.50 -9.35 -27.80
C GLN A 624 8.24 -8.78 -26.57
N PRO A 625 8.60 -9.61 -25.57
CA PRO A 625 9.41 -9.19 -24.43
C PRO A 625 10.77 -8.62 -24.85
N LEU A 626 11.10 -7.43 -24.36
CA LEU A 626 12.37 -6.74 -24.59
C LEU A 626 13.33 -6.91 -23.42
N LEU A 627 12.86 -6.64 -22.21
CA LEU A 627 13.65 -6.71 -20.98
C LEU A 627 12.75 -6.91 -19.77
N VAL A 628 13.36 -7.30 -18.65
CA VAL A 628 12.67 -7.45 -17.36
C VAL A 628 13.33 -6.53 -16.34
N LEU A 629 12.50 -5.73 -15.68
CA LEU A 629 12.88 -4.78 -14.65
C LEU A 629 12.30 -5.23 -13.31
N GLU A 630 13.13 -5.30 -12.27
CA GLU A 630 12.71 -5.55 -10.90
C GLU A 630 12.55 -4.22 -10.17
N ALA A 631 11.36 -3.97 -9.62
CA ALA A 631 11.13 -2.89 -8.70
C ALA A 631 10.27 -3.38 -7.55
N MET A 632 10.63 -3.01 -6.33
CA MET A 632 9.81 -3.30 -5.14
C MET A 632 9.46 -4.80 -5.01
N LYS A 633 10.41 -5.68 -5.35
CA LYS A 633 10.30 -7.16 -5.38
C LYS A 633 9.30 -7.71 -6.40
N MET A 634 8.89 -6.90 -7.36
CA MET A 634 8.06 -7.31 -8.49
C MET A 634 8.85 -7.22 -9.80
N GLU A 635 8.69 -8.23 -10.64
CA GLU A 635 9.26 -8.25 -11.99
C GLU A 635 8.26 -7.67 -12.99
N HIS A 636 8.74 -6.77 -13.84
CA HIS A 636 7.99 -6.10 -14.89
C HIS A 636 8.66 -6.33 -16.22
N THR A 637 8.01 -7.12 -17.07
CA THR A 637 8.46 -7.34 -18.45
C THR A 637 7.99 -6.19 -19.33
N LEU A 638 8.94 -5.46 -19.93
CA LEU A 638 8.65 -4.47 -20.95
C LEU A 638 8.59 -5.14 -22.32
N THR A 639 7.57 -4.81 -23.10
CA THR A 639 7.30 -5.42 -24.42
C THR A 639 7.37 -4.38 -25.53
N ALA A 640 7.66 -4.83 -26.75
CA ALA A 640 7.69 -3.97 -27.93
C ALA A 640 6.30 -3.34 -28.20
N PRO A 641 6.21 -2.01 -28.38
CA PRO A 641 4.93 -1.34 -28.62
C PRO A 641 4.40 -1.56 -30.04
N ALA A 642 5.29 -1.85 -31.00
CA ALA A 642 5.01 -2.11 -32.40
C ALA A 642 6.03 -3.11 -32.97
N ASP A 643 5.79 -3.59 -34.19
CA ASP A 643 6.80 -4.31 -34.97
C ASP A 643 7.91 -3.33 -35.36
N GLY A 644 9.18 -3.72 -35.21
CA GLY A 644 10.30 -2.83 -35.50
C GLY A 644 11.65 -3.47 -35.32
N LYS A 645 12.71 -2.73 -35.63
CA LYS A 645 14.10 -3.17 -35.41
C LYS A 645 14.71 -2.36 -34.29
N VAL A 646 15.37 -3.04 -33.34
CA VAL A 646 16.01 -2.39 -32.20
C VAL A 646 17.25 -1.65 -32.69
N LYS A 647 17.23 -0.31 -32.61
CA LYS A 647 18.36 0.55 -32.96
C LYS A 647 19.45 0.49 -31.89
N SER A 648 19.07 0.70 -30.62
CA SER A 648 20.00 0.70 -29.50
C SER A 648 19.35 0.21 -28.21
N VAL A 649 20.12 -0.46 -27.36
CA VAL A 649 19.74 -0.80 -25.97
C VAL A 649 20.66 0.01 -25.06
N ARG A 650 20.08 0.91 -24.26
CA ARG A 650 20.79 1.91 -23.44
C ARG A 650 20.87 1.55 -21.96
N CYS A 651 20.72 0.27 -21.63
CA CYS A 651 20.81 -0.21 -20.27
C CYS A 651 21.52 -1.58 -20.21
N THR A 652 22.01 -1.94 -19.02
CA THR A 652 22.72 -3.19 -18.77
C THR A 652 22.07 -4.00 -17.64
N VAL A 653 22.20 -5.33 -17.69
CA VAL A 653 21.71 -6.20 -16.60
C VAL A 653 22.45 -5.86 -15.31
N GLY A 654 21.70 -5.58 -14.25
CA GLY A 654 22.22 -5.13 -12.97
C GLY A 654 22.10 -3.62 -12.73
N GLU A 655 21.84 -2.83 -13.77
CA GLU A 655 21.76 -1.37 -13.70
C GLU A 655 20.48 -0.88 -13.03
N GLN A 656 20.61 0.16 -12.20
CA GLN A 656 19.48 0.85 -11.59
C GLN A 656 19.08 2.03 -12.47
N VAL A 657 17.83 2.05 -12.95
CA VAL A 657 17.28 3.09 -13.83
C VAL A 657 16.17 3.86 -13.12
N ALA A 658 16.01 5.14 -13.47
CA ALA A 658 14.90 5.98 -13.03
C ALA A 658 13.70 5.88 -13.98
N GLU A 659 12.52 6.32 -13.55
CA GLU A 659 11.35 6.47 -14.41
C GLU A 659 11.66 7.44 -15.55
N GLY A 660 11.17 7.16 -16.76
CA GLY A 660 11.39 7.97 -17.95
C GLY A 660 12.75 7.77 -18.64
N THR A 661 13.68 7.03 -18.01
CA THR A 661 14.97 6.67 -18.61
C THR A 661 14.74 5.90 -19.90
N GLU A 662 15.35 6.32 -20.99
CA GLU A 662 15.24 5.62 -22.28
C GLU A 662 16.02 4.31 -22.24
N LEU A 663 15.34 3.18 -22.49
CA LEU A 663 15.93 1.84 -22.36
C LEU A 663 16.22 1.21 -23.71
N VAL A 664 15.26 1.27 -24.63
CA VAL A 664 15.36 0.66 -25.96
C VAL A 664 14.86 1.65 -27.00
N GLU A 665 15.65 1.89 -28.03
CA GLU A 665 15.33 2.74 -29.17
C GLU A 665 15.08 1.87 -30.41
N PHE A 666 14.10 2.23 -31.24
CA PHE A 666 13.68 1.53 -32.45
C PHE A 666 14.02 2.36 -33.69
N GLU A 667 14.25 1.66 -34.82
CA GLU A 667 14.39 2.24 -36.17
C GLU A 667 13.05 2.50 -36.84
#